data_AF-A0AAU2YX53-F1
#
_entry.id   AF-A0AAU2YX53-F1
#
_cell.length_a   1.000
_cell.length_b   1.000
_cell.length_c   1.000
_cell.angle_alpha   90.00
_cell.angle_beta   90.00
_cell.angle_gamma   90.00
#
_symmetry.space_group_name_H-M   'P 1'
#
loop_
_entity.id
_entity.type
_entity.pdbx_description
1 polymer ?
#
loop_
_entity_poly.entity_id
_entity_poly.type
_entity_poly.pdbx_seq_one_letter_code
_entity_poly.pdbx_strand_id
1 'polypeptide(L)'
;MTREQVFSMLRPERTDGTHTGKEAHGPLLNATRTVTDIPRWAELERQLFAFQNKAWRLFADRYTEGDGRLVFRDTLGRGLDGRDGVDDFYEPFFNWPMLYLLGGSTDLLAAARRHWSGVTAQLTEMGMLVEGLERGYDWFHQGEGLLLFYGLCLADPDDEELRALALRFADFYLPDGPNYDPEHRVVRAPHNGSAGPRFGFSDEEPYFPWSPALRPYGMPLDGVDDLASFDDLEASPERARAYGRAMWERMGRGDTIVNLAATGLATQAFLLSGERRYADWVAEYVGAWQERLDGRAVVPDNAGLNGVVGEYLDGRWYGGHYGWSWPHGLSPVGSATVVGAANATLLTGDRGFLDLARNPLDVVMSHAEQRGAGEMGTLGERWEPHLRAMTDERTLMVPQRHNDSGWFDYTVMPGQLPLALWHFSRDEADRERIERLRSASRWDWAAVHTQRIKDEAGHEEPWYEFLHGRNPQYPERILRSALASCAERVEAIESDTVDPAVGPDALDIHHWQHLNPVVTEALLQLTTGSPQVLYNGGLAHLHVRYHDADARRPGLPPDVAALVSDIRPDHTVVELVNLGGAARSLLVQAGSFAEHHVGSVRVDDGPAQPVGGPYFRVGLPGNARIRLTLTMTLRAGRAACASPWETA
;
A
#
# COMPACT_ATOMS: atom_id res chain seq x y z
N MET A 1 1.41 -69.34 -43.14
CA MET A 1 2.24 -68.44 -43.95
C MET A 1 1.28 -67.51 -44.68
N THR A 2 0.84 -66.46 -43.98
CA THR A 2 1.39 -65.08 -44.00
C THR A 2 1.00 -64.35 -45.27
N ARG A 3 -0.11 -63.62 -45.19
CA ARG A 3 -0.66 -62.79 -46.24
C ARG A 3 -0.21 -61.35 -45.99
N GLU A 4 0.64 -60.89 -46.91
CA GLU A 4 0.81 -59.50 -47.26
C GLU A 4 -0.54 -58.78 -47.34
N GLN A 5 -0.67 -57.71 -46.57
CA GLN A 5 -1.40 -56.47 -46.85
C GLN A 5 -1.54 -55.73 -45.51
N VAL A 6 -0.76 -54.66 -45.33
CA VAL A 6 -1.17 -53.38 -44.72
C VAL A 6 0.03 -52.42 -44.85
N PHE A 7 -0.11 -51.52 -45.82
CA PHE A 7 0.32 -50.11 -45.85
C PHE A 7 1.80 -49.74 -45.71
N SER A 8 2.40 -49.56 -46.89
CA SER A 8 3.22 -48.38 -47.23
C SER A 8 2.35 -47.11 -47.15
N MET A 9 2.82 -46.08 -46.46
CA MET A 9 2.81 -44.66 -46.86
C MET A 9 3.15 -43.75 -45.66
N LEU A 10 3.85 -42.65 -45.96
CA LEU A 10 4.21 -41.51 -45.11
C LEU A 10 5.53 -41.61 -44.33
N ARG A 11 6.63 -41.38 -45.06
CA ARG A 11 7.81 -40.70 -44.51
C ARG A 11 7.44 -39.23 -44.25
N PRO A 12 7.75 -38.63 -43.09
CA PRO A 12 7.75 -37.18 -42.96
C PRO A 12 9.01 -36.63 -43.62
N GLU A 13 8.80 -35.67 -44.52
CA GLU A 13 9.83 -34.78 -45.06
C GLU A 13 10.57 -34.08 -43.91
N ARG A 14 11.89 -33.96 -44.05
CA ARG A 14 12.66 -32.98 -43.28
C ARG A 14 12.27 -31.60 -43.80
N THR A 15 11.41 -30.92 -43.06
CA THR A 15 11.27 -29.47 -43.18
C THR A 15 12.38 -28.84 -42.35
N ASP A 16 13.30 -28.14 -43.02
CA ASP A 16 14.17 -27.13 -42.42
C ASP A 16 13.26 -26.00 -41.89
N GLY A 17 12.70 -26.20 -40.70
CA GLY A 17 12.04 -25.18 -39.92
C GLY A 17 13.10 -24.46 -39.10
N THR A 18 13.44 -23.24 -39.49
CA THR A 18 14.08 -22.26 -38.63
C THR A 18 13.22 -22.06 -37.38
N HIS A 19 13.52 -22.81 -36.32
CA HIS A 19 13.10 -22.44 -34.97
C HIS A 19 13.79 -21.11 -34.63
N THR A 20 13.16 -19.99 -34.99
CA THR A 20 13.34 -18.74 -34.25
C THR A 20 12.74 -19.00 -32.88
N GLY A 21 13.55 -19.54 -31.96
CA GLY A 21 13.18 -19.56 -30.56
C GLY A 21 12.82 -18.13 -30.19
N LYS A 22 11.56 -17.88 -29.81
CA LYS A 22 11.22 -16.64 -29.12
C LYS A 22 12.14 -16.62 -27.91
N GLU A 23 13.07 -15.67 -27.89
CA GLU A 23 13.93 -15.49 -26.72
C GLU A 23 13.03 -15.30 -25.51
N ALA A 24 13.23 -16.11 -24.46
CA ALA A 24 12.54 -15.95 -23.20
C ALA A 24 12.66 -14.48 -22.76
N HIS A 25 11.51 -13.86 -22.45
CA HIS A 25 11.43 -12.47 -21.99
C HIS A 25 11.78 -11.36 -22.98
N GLY A 26 11.55 -11.57 -24.28
CA GLY A 26 11.62 -10.48 -25.27
C GLY A 26 13.04 -10.04 -25.66
N PRO A 27 13.18 -8.91 -26.37
CA PRO A 27 14.45 -8.49 -26.95
C PRO A 27 15.49 -8.10 -25.89
N LEU A 28 16.76 -8.32 -26.20
CA LEU A 28 17.90 -7.79 -25.44
C LEU A 28 18.33 -6.42 -25.99
N LEU A 29 18.23 -5.39 -25.15
CA LEU A 29 18.59 -4.01 -25.47
C LEU A 29 19.94 -3.67 -24.81
N ASN A 30 20.96 -3.39 -25.60
CA ASN A 30 22.29 -3.08 -25.07
C ASN A 30 22.53 -1.58 -24.98
N ALA A 31 23.04 -1.12 -23.83
CA ALA A 31 23.55 0.23 -23.70
C ALA A 31 24.80 0.43 -24.56
N THR A 32 24.84 1.52 -25.32
CA THR A 32 25.99 1.89 -26.16
C THR A 32 26.68 3.17 -25.71
N ARG A 33 26.04 3.94 -24.82
CA ARG A 33 26.57 5.21 -24.31
C ARG A 33 27.38 4.98 -23.04
N THR A 34 28.67 5.30 -23.11
CA THR A 34 29.54 5.36 -21.92
C THR A 34 29.18 6.58 -21.06
N VAL A 35 29.28 6.41 -19.75
CA VAL A 35 29.12 7.45 -18.74
C VAL A 35 30.51 7.96 -18.38
N THR A 36 30.81 9.20 -18.75
CA THR A 36 32.04 9.90 -18.33
C THR A 36 31.84 10.63 -17.01
N ASP A 37 30.64 11.17 -16.81
CA ASP A 37 30.21 11.87 -15.59
C ASP A 37 28.93 11.20 -15.10
N ILE A 38 28.99 10.57 -13.93
CA ILE A 38 27.85 9.89 -13.33
C ILE A 38 26.81 10.94 -12.91
N PRO A 39 25.53 10.82 -13.32
CA PRO A 39 24.49 11.72 -12.86
C PRO A 39 24.37 11.72 -11.33
N ARG A 40 24.24 12.90 -10.73
CA ARG A 40 24.23 13.02 -9.27
C ARG A 40 23.09 12.26 -8.59
N TRP A 41 21.91 12.20 -9.22
CA TRP A 41 20.79 11.40 -8.71
C TRP A 41 21.16 9.91 -8.62
N ALA A 42 21.91 9.37 -9.59
CA ALA A 42 22.29 7.96 -9.62
C ALA A 42 23.25 7.62 -8.47
N GLU A 43 24.19 8.51 -8.16
CA GLU A 43 25.08 8.37 -7.00
C GLU A 43 24.29 8.40 -5.68
N LEU A 44 23.37 9.36 -5.54
CA LEU A 44 22.54 9.52 -4.35
C LEU A 44 21.61 8.32 -4.14
N GLU A 45 21.06 7.74 -5.21
CA GLU A 45 20.21 6.56 -5.16
C GLU A 45 20.99 5.35 -4.64
N ARG A 46 22.20 5.10 -5.18
CA ARG A 46 23.08 4.03 -4.68
C ARG A 46 23.57 4.30 -3.25
N GLN A 47 23.80 5.56 -2.90
CA GLN A 47 24.14 5.96 -1.53
C GLN A 47 22.99 5.65 -0.57
N LEU A 48 21.75 5.93 -0.97
CA LEU A 48 20.55 5.64 -0.17
C LEU A 48 20.38 4.14 0.06
N PHE A 49 20.49 3.30 -0.99
CA PHE A 49 20.50 1.84 -0.83
C PHE A 49 21.59 1.39 0.15
N ALA A 50 22.82 1.89 0.01
CA ALA A 50 23.94 1.51 0.86
C ALA A 50 23.75 1.95 2.33
N PHE A 51 23.16 3.13 2.55
CA PHE A 51 22.87 3.64 3.88
C PHE A 51 21.80 2.79 4.57
N GLN A 52 20.66 2.59 3.92
CA GLN A 52 19.55 1.80 4.47
C GLN A 52 19.94 0.35 4.74
N ASN A 53 20.79 -0.24 3.88
CA ASN A 53 21.36 -1.57 4.13
C ASN A 53 22.07 -1.63 5.49
N LYS A 54 22.82 -0.59 5.88
CA LYS A 54 23.44 -0.57 7.22
C LYS A 54 22.42 -0.27 8.30
N ALA A 55 21.51 0.66 8.05
CA ALA A 55 20.59 1.16 9.05
C ALA A 55 19.57 0.10 9.53
N TRP A 56 19.02 -0.72 8.63
CA TRP A 56 18.09 -1.78 9.06
C TRP A 56 18.77 -2.81 9.98
N ARG A 57 20.07 -3.07 9.80
CA ARG A 57 20.84 -3.97 10.67
C ARG A 57 21.01 -3.39 12.07
N LEU A 58 21.30 -2.09 12.16
CA LEU A 58 21.35 -1.39 13.44
C LEU A 58 20.02 -1.49 14.20
N PHE A 59 18.90 -1.29 13.49
CA PHE A 59 17.57 -1.45 14.06
C PHE A 59 17.33 -2.89 14.55
N ALA A 60 17.58 -3.88 13.68
CA ALA A 60 17.40 -5.30 14.03
C ALA A 60 18.23 -5.68 15.26
N ASP A 61 19.53 -5.36 15.26
CA ASP A 61 20.47 -5.71 16.33
C ASP A 61 20.07 -5.13 17.69
N ARG A 62 19.38 -3.97 17.70
CA ARG A 62 18.98 -3.30 18.94
C ARG A 62 17.62 -3.72 19.46
N TYR A 63 16.62 -3.88 18.58
CA TYR A 63 15.22 -4.01 18.98
C TYR A 63 14.65 -5.41 18.80
N THR A 64 15.44 -6.37 18.32
CA THR A 64 14.96 -7.73 18.05
C THR A 64 15.83 -8.80 18.69
N GLU A 65 15.25 -9.98 18.90
CA GLU A 65 15.99 -11.16 19.32
C GLU A 65 16.41 -12.03 18.13
N GLY A 66 17.25 -13.04 18.39
CA GLY A 66 17.81 -13.89 17.34
C GLY A 66 16.79 -14.72 16.54
N ASP A 67 15.60 -14.97 17.09
CA ASP A 67 14.49 -15.63 16.40
C ASP A 67 13.62 -14.66 15.57
N GLY A 68 13.93 -13.37 15.62
CA GLY A 68 13.24 -12.31 14.88
C GLY A 68 12.13 -11.59 15.65
N ARG A 69 11.78 -12.02 16.87
CA ARG A 69 10.78 -11.31 17.69
C ARG A 69 11.29 -9.94 18.13
N LEU A 70 10.37 -9.04 18.47
CA LEU A 70 10.73 -7.74 19.06
C LEU A 70 11.10 -7.94 20.54
N VAL A 71 12.07 -7.15 21.03
CA VAL A 71 12.38 -7.09 22.46
C VAL A 71 11.22 -6.38 23.15
N PHE A 72 10.32 -7.18 23.74
CA PHE A 72 9.15 -6.72 24.46
C PHE A 72 8.95 -7.61 25.69
N ARG A 73 8.86 -7.01 26.88
CA ARG A 73 8.69 -7.73 28.16
C ARG A 73 7.37 -7.46 28.85
N ASP A 74 6.48 -6.71 28.21
CA ASP A 74 5.11 -6.50 28.66
C ASP A 74 4.14 -7.48 27.97
N THR A 75 2.84 -7.27 28.06
CA THR A 75 1.79 -8.12 27.47
C THR A 75 0.77 -7.29 26.70
N LEU A 76 0.36 -7.79 25.54
CA LEU A 76 -0.84 -7.32 24.85
C LEU A 76 -2.08 -8.13 25.27
N GLY A 77 -3.25 -7.72 24.77
CA GLY A 77 -4.48 -8.51 24.86
C GLY A 77 -5.26 -8.37 26.17
N ARG A 78 -5.02 -7.30 26.95
CA ARG A 78 -5.66 -7.08 28.25
C ARG A 78 -6.30 -5.69 28.33
N GLY A 79 -7.42 -5.60 29.05
CA GLY A 79 -8.11 -4.34 29.30
C GLY A 79 -8.91 -3.84 28.10
N LEU A 80 -9.24 -2.55 28.11
CA LEU A 80 -10.16 -1.92 27.16
C LEU A 80 -9.62 -1.92 25.72
N ASP A 81 -8.30 -1.81 25.55
CA ASP A 81 -7.61 -1.89 24.26
C ASP A 81 -7.04 -3.29 23.99
N GLY A 82 -7.55 -4.32 24.69
CA GLY A 82 -7.08 -5.70 24.58
C GLY A 82 -7.34 -6.38 23.23
N ARG A 83 -7.77 -5.64 22.21
CA ARG A 83 -7.86 -6.10 20.82
C ARG A 83 -6.78 -5.46 19.92
N ASP A 84 -6.18 -4.36 20.34
CA ASP A 84 -5.27 -3.50 19.55
C ASP A 84 -3.79 -3.91 19.68
N GLY A 85 -2.95 -3.40 18.80
CA GLY A 85 -1.49 -3.41 18.87
C GLY A 85 -0.80 -4.53 18.07
N VAL A 86 -1.53 -5.28 17.25
CA VAL A 86 -0.95 -6.35 16.42
C VAL A 86 -0.16 -5.78 15.24
N ASP A 87 -0.71 -4.77 14.58
CA ASP A 87 -0.11 -4.03 13.49
C ASP A 87 1.22 -3.38 13.93
N ASP A 88 1.26 -2.70 15.07
CA ASP A 88 2.46 -2.04 15.63
C ASP A 88 3.70 -2.96 15.74
N PHE A 89 3.51 -4.27 15.84
CA PHE A 89 4.60 -5.25 15.88
C PHE A 89 5.14 -5.63 14.49
N TYR A 90 4.32 -5.51 13.45
CA TYR A 90 4.71 -5.78 12.06
C TYR A 90 5.18 -4.52 11.32
N GLU A 91 4.59 -3.37 11.63
CA GLU A 91 4.88 -2.07 11.04
C GLU A 91 6.37 -1.67 11.03
N PRO A 92 7.21 -1.98 12.04
CA PRO A 92 8.63 -1.63 11.99
C PRO A 92 9.39 -2.27 10.82
N PHE A 93 8.81 -3.30 10.20
CA PHE A 93 9.39 -4.06 9.10
C PHE A 93 8.61 -3.93 7.79
N PHE A 94 7.49 -3.19 7.73
CA PHE A 94 6.51 -3.22 6.63
C PHE A 94 7.13 -3.00 5.23
N ASN A 95 8.15 -2.14 5.17
CA ASN A 95 8.83 -1.70 3.95
C ASN A 95 10.11 -2.48 3.64
N TRP A 96 10.54 -3.43 4.49
CA TRP A 96 11.79 -4.19 4.30
C TRP A 96 11.74 -5.11 3.07
N PRO A 97 10.64 -5.86 2.80
CA PRO A 97 10.53 -6.61 1.57
C PRO A 97 10.55 -5.70 0.34
N MET A 98 9.99 -4.49 0.45
CA MET A 98 10.04 -3.52 -0.65
C MET A 98 11.45 -3.03 -0.93
N LEU A 99 12.24 -2.71 0.09
CA LEU A 99 13.66 -2.37 -0.11
C LEU A 99 14.41 -3.52 -0.81
N TYR A 100 14.14 -4.78 -0.44
CA TYR A 100 14.70 -5.96 -1.12
C TYR A 100 14.28 -6.03 -2.60
N LEU A 101 12.98 -5.89 -2.88
CA LEU A 101 12.38 -5.89 -4.22
C LEU A 101 12.92 -4.79 -5.13
N LEU A 102 13.40 -3.67 -4.57
CA LEU A 102 13.99 -2.56 -5.32
C LEU A 102 15.48 -2.75 -5.63
N GLY A 103 16.19 -3.63 -4.89
CA GLY A 103 17.63 -3.85 -5.07
C GLY A 103 18.48 -3.71 -3.79
N GLY A 104 17.83 -3.76 -2.62
CA GLY A 104 18.49 -3.82 -1.31
C GLY A 104 19.33 -5.09 -1.12
N SER A 105 19.99 -5.21 0.04
CA SER A 105 20.95 -6.30 0.29
C SER A 105 20.32 -7.68 0.21
N THR A 106 21.10 -8.67 -0.24
CA THR A 106 20.61 -10.02 -0.54
C THR A 106 20.07 -10.77 0.68
N ASP A 107 20.58 -10.44 1.86
CA ASP A 107 20.19 -11.01 3.14
C ASP A 107 18.95 -10.35 3.77
N LEU A 108 18.46 -9.24 3.21
CA LEU A 108 17.31 -8.52 3.76
C LEU A 108 16.01 -9.32 3.68
N LEU A 109 15.76 -10.06 2.60
CA LEU A 109 14.57 -10.92 2.51
C LEU A 109 14.58 -11.99 3.62
N ALA A 110 15.73 -12.63 3.85
CA ALA A 110 15.86 -13.60 4.92
C ALA A 110 15.66 -12.94 6.30
N ALA A 111 16.09 -11.69 6.50
CA ALA A 111 15.83 -10.94 7.71
C ALA A 111 14.33 -10.62 7.89
N ALA A 112 13.68 -10.06 6.87
CA ALA A 112 12.25 -9.77 6.89
C ALA A 112 11.41 -11.03 7.17
N ARG A 113 11.77 -12.16 6.53
CA ARG A 113 11.10 -13.46 6.75
C ARG A 113 11.30 -13.99 8.18
N ARG A 114 12.47 -13.79 8.79
CA ARG A 114 12.72 -14.12 10.20
C ARG A 114 11.86 -13.25 11.12
N HIS A 115 11.83 -11.93 10.90
CA HIS A 115 11.02 -11.02 11.73
C HIS A 115 9.53 -11.31 11.62
N TRP A 116 9.01 -11.58 10.42
CA TRP A 116 7.64 -12.09 10.25
C TRP A 116 7.38 -13.33 11.12
N SER A 117 8.28 -14.32 11.10
CA SER A 117 8.12 -15.55 11.89
C SER A 117 8.17 -15.30 13.39
N GLY A 118 9.17 -14.55 13.86
CA GLY A 118 9.40 -14.28 15.28
C GLY A 118 8.29 -13.42 15.88
N VAL A 119 7.87 -12.36 15.19
CA VAL A 119 6.74 -11.52 15.59
C VAL A 119 5.43 -12.33 15.59
N THR A 120 5.17 -13.12 14.55
CA THR A 120 3.97 -13.98 14.49
C THR A 120 3.93 -14.97 15.65
N ALA A 121 5.07 -15.59 15.98
CA ALA A 121 5.17 -16.48 17.14
C ALA A 121 4.93 -15.74 18.45
N GLN A 122 5.56 -14.58 18.64
CA GLN A 122 5.40 -13.72 19.82
C GLN A 122 3.95 -13.29 20.04
N LEU A 123 3.27 -12.82 19.00
CA LEU A 123 1.86 -12.42 19.09
C LEU A 123 0.93 -13.63 19.29
N THR A 124 1.29 -14.80 18.75
CA THR A 124 0.57 -16.06 19.03
C THR A 124 0.72 -16.48 20.50
N GLU A 125 1.92 -16.36 21.07
CA GLU A 125 2.19 -16.64 22.49
C GLU A 125 1.35 -15.72 23.41
N MET A 126 1.13 -14.46 22.99
CA MET A 126 0.26 -13.50 23.69
C MET A 126 -1.24 -13.70 23.41
N GLY A 127 -1.62 -14.64 22.54
CA GLY A 127 -3.01 -14.94 22.20
C GLY A 127 -3.68 -13.91 21.27
N MET A 128 -2.87 -13.04 20.64
CA MET A 128 -3.33 -12.01 19.70
C MET A 128 -3.59 -12.58 18.30
N LEU A 129 -2.91 -13.66 17.93
CA LEU A 129 -3.12 -14.35 16.64
C LEU A 129 -3.75 -15.73 16.86
N VAL A 130 -4.61 -16.12 15.92
CA VAL A 130 -5.14 -17.48 15.78
C VAL A 130 -4.86 -17.94 14.35
N GLU A 131 -4.28 -19.12 14.19
CA GLU A 131 -3.88 -19.66 12.87
C GLU A 131 -3.01 -18.71 12.02
N GLY A 132 -2.19 -17.87 12.66
CA GLY A 132 -1.22 -16.98 12.00
C GLY A 132 -1.77 -15.62 11.57
N LEU A 133 -3.08 -15.37 11.68
CA LEU A 133 -3.69 -14.06 11.43
C LEU A 133 -4.24 -13.50 12.74
N GLU A 134 -4.36 -12.18 12.79
CA GLU A 134 -4.98 -11.46 13.89
C GLU A 134 -6.33 -12.06 14.28
N ARG A 135 -6.51 -12.26 15.59
CA ARG A 135 -7.72 -12.84 16.16
C ARG A 135 -8.96 -12.02 15.80
N GLY A 136 -8.82 -10.68 15.84
CA GLY A 136 -9.73 -9.77 15.18
C GLY A 136 -9.70 -8.36 15.76
N TYR A 137 -9.42 -7.39 14.90
CA TYR A 137 -9.49 -5.95 15.13
C TYR A 137 -10.05 -5.29 13.86
N ASP A 138 -10.01 -3.98 13.71
CA ASP A 138 -10.51 -3.34 12.49
C ASP A 138 -9.54 -3.48 11.30
N TRP A 139 -10.09 -3.34 10.09
CA TRP A 139 -9.33 -3.47 8.85
C TRP A 139 -8.47 -2.27 8.50
N PHE A 140 -8.66 -1.12 9.17
CA PHE A 140 -7.76 0.02 9.00
C PHE A 140 -6.37 -0.32 9.55
N HIS A 141 -6.28 -0.95 10.72
CA HIS A 141 -5.02 -1.40 11.33
C HIS A 141 -4.53 -2.75 10.81
N GLN A 142 -5.41 -3.75 10.63
CA GLN A 142 -4.99 -5.04 10.03
C GLN A 142 -4.32 -4.85 8.66
N GLY A 143 -4.82 -3.90 7.87
CA GLY A 143 -4.20 -3.54 6.60
C GLY A 143 -2.76 -3.02 6.74
N GLU A 144 -2.46 -2.25 7.78
CA GLU A 144 -1.12 -1.70 8.08
C GLU A 144 -0.14 -2.85 8.40
N GLY A 145 -0.53 -3.74 9.32
CA GLY A 145 0.29 -4.90 9.70
C GLY A 145 0.54 -5.90 8.55
N LEU A 146 -0.39 -6.02 7.60
CA LEU A 146 -0.29 -6.98 6.49
C LEU A 146 0.62 -6.52 5.35
N LEU A 147 1.10 -5.27 5.32
CA LEU A 147 2.02 -4.79 4.29
C LEU A 147 3.33 -5.61 4.25
N LEU A 148 3.87 -5.99 5.41
CA LEU A 148 5.04 -6.87 5.51
C LEU A 148 4.76 -8.20 4.80
N PHE A 149 3.60 -8.80 5.07
CA PHE A 149 3.19 -10.06 4.49
C PHE A 149 3.02 -9.98 2.97
N TYR A 150 2.31 -8.97 2.46
CA TYR A 150 2.16 -8.75 1.02
C TYR A 150 3.51 -8.54 0.32
N GLY A 151 4.40 -7.76 0.94
CA GLY A 151 5.75 -7.55 0.44
C GLY A 151 6.57 -8.85 0.37
N LEU A 152 6.46 -9.71 1.39
CA LEU A 152 7.12 -11.02 1.40
C LEU A 152 6.58 -11.93 0.29
N CYS A 153 5.27 -12.02 0.12
CA CYS A 153 4.66 -12.78 -0.97
C CYS A 153 5.07 -12.30 -2.36
N LEU A 154 5.29 -10.99 -2.53
CA LEU A 154 5.77 -10.42 -3.80
C LEU A 154 7.27 -10.66 -4.03
N ALA A 155 8.07 -10.69 -2.95
CA ALA A 155 9.50 -10.91 -2.98
C ALA A 155 9.89 -12.37 -3.20
N ASP A 156 9.10 -13.30 -2.67
CA ASP A 156 9.30 -14.74 -2.79
C ASP A 156 7.96 -15.48 -3.03
N PRO A 157 7.43 -15.43 -4.27
CA PRO A 157 6.15 -16.04 -4.61
C PRO A 157 6.13 -17.58 -4.52
N ASP A 158 7.30 -18.20 -4.38
CA ASP A 158 7.51 -19.64 -4.39
C ASP A 158 7.62 -20.22 -2.95
N ASP A 159 7.65 -19.37 -1.92
CA ASP A 159 7.63 -19.80 -0.51
C ASP A 159 6.28 -20.49 -0.18
N GLU A 160 6.33 -21.81 0.00
CA GLU A 160 5.16 -22.65 0.24
C GLU A 160 4.40 -22.26 1.51
N GLU A 161 5.08 -21.77 2.55
CA GLU A 161 4.45 -21.36 3.80
C GLU A 161 3.69 -20.05 3.62
N LEU A 162 4.30 -19.05 2.98
CA LEU A 162 3.63 -17.78 2.67
C LEU A 162 2.42 -18.00 1.76
N ARG A 163 2.53 -18.90 0.78
CA ARG A 163 1.41 -19.29 -0.08
C ARG A 163 0.29 -19.95 0.72
N ALA A 164 0.61 -20.89 1.61
CA ALA A 164 -0.39 -21.55 2.45
C ALA A 164 -1.08 -20.57 3.41
N LEU A 165 -0.34 -19.60 3.96
CA LEU A 165 -0.90 -18.52 4.78
C LEU A 165 -1.82 -17.61 3.96
N ALA A 166 -1.43 -17.21 2.75
CA ALA A 166 -2.23 -16.33 1.90
C ALA A 166 -3.61 -16.96 1.57
N LEU A 167 -3.63 -18.24 1.21
CA LEU A 167 -4.87 -18.97 0.95
C LEU A 167 -5.75 -19.07 2.21
N ARG A 168 -5.14 -19.44 3.34
CA ARG A 168 -5.86 -19.56 4.62
C ARG A 168 -6.46 -18.23 5.07
N PHE A 169 -5.69 -17.15 4.99
CA PHE A 169 -6.14 -15.83 5.43
C PHE A 169 -7.31 -15.35 4.58
N ALA A 170 -7.26 -15.57 3.26
CA ALA A 170 -8.40 -15.28 2.39
C ALA A 170 -9.63 -16.15 2.72
N ASP A 171 -9.44 -17.43 3.02
CA ASP A 171 -10.53 -18.37 3.33
C ASP A 171 -11.35 -17.98 4.58
N PHE A 172 -10.82 -17.14 5.48
CA PHE A 172 -11.63 -16.59 6.59
C PHE A 172 -12.76 -15.65 6.13
N TYR A 173 -12.66 -15.10 4.92
CA TYR A 173 -13.58 -14.12 4.36
C TYR A 173 -14.44 -14.64 3.20
N LEU A 174 -14.15 -15.83 2.68
CA LEU A 174 -14.98 -16.44 1.65
C LEU A 174 -16.35 -16.87 2.21
N PRO A 175 -17.32 -17.27 1.37
CA PRO A 175 -18.66 -17.70 1.81
C PRO A 175 -18.70 -18.79 2.90
N ASP A 176 -17.70 -19.67 2.93
CA ASP A 176 -17.56 -20.72 3.96
C ASP A 176 -16.80 -20.26 5.22
N GLY A 177 -16.23 -19.05 5.18
CA GLY A 177 -15.47 -18.45 6.25
C GLY A 177 -16.36 -17.82 7.35
N PRO A 178 -15.82 -17.62 8.55
CA PRO A 178 -16.61 -17.11 9.67
C PRO A 178 -17.01 -15.63 9.54
N ASN A 179 -16.24 -14.83 8.81
CA ASN A 179 -16.39 -13.37 8.78
C ASN A 179 -17.45 -12.87 7.82
N TYR A 180 -17.76 -13.62 6.76
CA TYR A 180 -18.60 -13.17 5.65
C TYR A 180 -19.98 -13.81 5.68
N ASP A 181 -21.02 -13.00 5.46
CA ASP A 181 -22.37 -13.47 5.17
C ASP A 181 -22.64 -13.37 3.67
N PRO A 182 -22.71 -14.50 2.94
CA PRO A 182 -22.96 -14.49 1.50
C PRO A 182 -24.40 -14.14 1.12
N GLU A 183 -25.38 -14.23 2.04
CA GLU A 183 -26.77 -13.86 1.75
C GLU A 183 -26.92 -12.34 1.66
N HIS A 184 -26.36 -11.62 2.63
CA HIS A 184 -26.44 -10.16 2.71
C HIS A 184 -25.20 -9.44 2.16
N ARG A 185 -24.16 -10.20 1.77
CA ARG A 185 -22.87 -9.73 1.24
C ARG A 185 -22.22 -8.70 2.17
N VAL A 186 -22.04 -9.10 3.43
CA VAL A 186 -21.45 -8.27 4.49
C VAL A 186 -20.36 -9.02 5.24
N VAL A 187 -19.30 -8.30 5.63
CA VAL A 187 -18.45 -8.71 6.74
C VAL A 187 -19.20 -8.39 8.04
N ARG A 188 -19.32 -9.36 8.94
CA ARG A 188 -20.34 -9.36 10.01
C ARG A 188 -20.06 -8.42 11.18
N ALA A 189 -18.82 -7.94 11.33
CA ALA A 189 -18.44 -7.04 12.42
C ALA A 189 -17.30 -6.10 11.97
N PRO A 190 -17.18 -4.90 12.57
CA PRO A 190 -16.03 -4.04 12.33
C PRO A 190 -14.73 -4.67 12.82
N HIS A 191 -14.75 -5.34 13.98
CA HIS A 191 -13.62 -6.14 14.45
C HIS A 191 -13.82 -7.59 14.02
N ASN A 192 -12.92 -8.11 13.20
CA ASN A 192 -13.05 -9.43 12.60
C ASN A 192 -11.66 -10.00 12.26
N GLY A 193 -11.53 -11.31 12.08
CA GLY A 193 -10.21 -11.92 11.88
C GLY A 193 -10.29 -13.44 11.88
N SER A 194 -9.19 -14.11 12.24
CA SER A 194 -9.12 -15.58 12.25
C SER A 194 -10.06 -16.25 13.25
N ALA A 195 -10.49 -15.55 14.31
CA ALA A 195 -11.49 -16.07 15.25
C ALA A 195 -12.94 -15.77 14.85
N GLY A 196 -13.16 -15.23 13.64
CA GLY A 196 -14.47 -14.80 13.18
C GLY A 196 -14.84 -13.38 13.63
N PRO A 197 -16.12 -13.00 13.47
CA PRO A 197 -16.60 -11.67 13.85
C PRO A 197 -16.52 -11.50 15.37
N ARG A 198 -15.90 -10.40 15.81
CA ARG A 198 -15.82 -9.99 17.21
C ARG A 198 -16.70 -8.78 17.43
N PHE A 199 -17.95 -9.03 17.80
CA PHE A 199 -18.90 -7.95 18.05
C PHE A 199 -18.42 -7.00 19.14
N GLY A 200 -18.76 -5.73 18.99
CA GLY A 200 -18.34 -4.63 19.85
C GLY A 200 -16.89 -4.20 19.66
N PHE A 201 -16.36 -3.49 20.67
CA PHE A 201 -15.00 -2.92 20.66
C PHE A 201 -14.04 -3.57 21.66
N SER A 202 -14.57 -4.25 22.68
CA SER A 202 -13.79 -4.97 23.69
C SER A 202 -14.45 -6.32 24.01
N ASP A 203 -13.73 -7.25 24.63
CA ASP A 203 -14.37 -8.48 25.16
C ASP A 203 -14.88 -8.29 26.60
N GLU A 204 -14.70 -7.08 27.14
CA GLU A 204 -15.06 -6.69 28.51
C GLU A 204 -16.39 -5.91 28.54
N GLU A 205 -16.74 -5.32 29.69
CA GLU A 205 -17.92 -4.46 29.78
C GLU A 205 -17.81 -3.29 28.79
N PRO A 206 -18.86 -2.98 27.99
CA PRO A 206 -18.86 -1.84 27.11
C PRO A 206 -18.59 -0.55 27.89
N TYR A 207 -17.47 0.09 27.56
CA TYR A 207 -16.99 1.30 28.20
C TYR A 207 -16.29 2.13 27.13
N PHE A 208 -16.57 3.44 27.06
CA PHE A 208 -15.82 4.30 26.16
C PHE A 208 -14.39 4.50 26.70
N PRO A 209 -13.35 4.03 26.01
CA PRO A 209 -11.97 4.16 26.47
C PRO A 209 -11.50 5.59 26.21
N TRP A 210 -11.98 6.55 27.01
CA TRP A 210 -11.54 7.92 26.84
C TRP A 210 -10.02 8.00 27.07
N SER A 211 -9.32 8.71 26.18
CA SER A 211 -7.93 9.08 26.39
C SER A 211 -7.67 10.46 25.79
N PRO A 212 -6.65 11.20 26.27
CA PRO A 212 -6.26 12.46 25.65
C PRO A 212 -5.90 12.33 24.17
N ALA A 213 -5.38 11.16 23.75
CA ALA A 213 -5.02 10.87 22.37
C ALA A 213 -6.23 10.81 21.43
N LEU A 214 -7.43 10.50 21.94
CA LEU A 214 -8.66 10.49 21.13
C LEU A 214 -9.32 11.86 20.98
N ARG A 215 -8.87 12.87 21.75
CA ARG A 215 -9.46 14.21 21.76
C ARG A 215 -9.50 14.89 20.38
N PRO A 216 -8.46 14.80 19.52
CA PRO A 216 -8.50 15.38 18.18
C PRO A 216 -9.64 14.82 17.30
N TYR A 217 -10.07 13.60 17.57
CA TYR A 217 -11.12 12.93 16.79
C TYR A 217 -12.53 13.28 17.25
N GLY A 218 -12.71 13.93 18.40
CA GLY A 218 -14.05 14.23 18.90
C GLY A 218 -14.84 12.96 19.27
N MET A 219 -16.15 13.12 19.42
CA MET A 219 -17.03 12.07 19.92
C MET A 219 -17.46 11.13 18.78
N PRO A 220 -17.43 9.78 18.97
CA PRO A 220 -17.82 8.82 17.93
C PRO A 220 -19.28 8.88 17.47
N LEU A 221 -20.19 9.15 18.42
CA LEU A 221 -21.64 9.18 18.24
C LEU A 221 -22.21 10.56 18.61
N ASP A 222 -23.07 11.06 17.75
CA ASP A 222 -23.95 12.20 18.02
C ASP A 222 -25.24 11.74 18.75
N GLY A 223 -25.84 12.67 19.51
CA GLY A 223 -27.19 12.49 20.08
C GLY A 223 -27.31 11.40 21.16
N VAL A 224 -26.19 10.95 21.74
CA VAL A 224 -26.16 10.09 22.92
C VAL A 224 -25.97 11.00 24.14
N ASP A 225 -27.10 11.44 24.72
CA ASP A 225 -27.22 12.50 25.72
C ASP A 225 -26.77 13.90 25.24
N ASP A 226 -27.61 14.92 25.44
CA ASP A 226 -27.41 16.31 24.97
C ASP A 226 -26.13 17.01 25.52
N LEU A 227 -25.30 16.33 26.33
CA LEU A 227 -24.18 16.88 27.09
C LEU A 227 -22.96 15.94 27.25
N ALA A 228 -22.77 14.90 26.43
CA ALA A 228 -21.56 14.08 26.54
C ALA A 228 -20.34 14.79 25.90
N SER A 229 -19.59 15.57 26.68
CA SER A 229 -18.22 15.97 26.32
C SER A 229 -17.19 14.92 26.75
N PHE A 230 -15.98 14.96 26.17
CA PHE A 230 -14.86 14.12 26.66
C PHE A 230 -14.64 14.29 28.18
N ASP A 231 -14.66 15.53 28.66
CA ASP A 231 -14.46 15.85 30.07
C ASP A 231 -15.61 15.30 30.95
N ASP A 232 -16.85 15.25 30.42
CA ASP A 232 -18.00 14.64 31.11
C ASP A 232 -17.90 13.11 31.22
N LEU A 233 -17.36 12.45 30.19
CA LEU A 233 -17.13 11.00 30.20
C LEU A 233 -15.95 10.63 31.11
N GLU A 234 -14.88 11.44 31.11
CA GLU A 234 -13.77 11.30 32.05
C GLU A 234 -14.24 11.42 33.51
N ALA A 235 -15.06 12.44 33.81
CA ALA A 235 -15.54 12.70 35.16
C ALA A 235 -16.60 11.71 35.66
N SER A 236 -17.22 10.92 34.77
CA SER A 236 -18.32 10.02 35.13
C SER A 236 -18.21 8.64 34.48
N PRO A 237 -17.71 7.63 35.23
CA PRO A 237 -17.66 6.25 34.75
C PRO A 237 -19.02 5.66 34.36
N GLU A 238 -20.12 6.13 34.98
CA GLU A 238 -21.47 5.71 34.61
C GLU A 238 -21.84 6.20 33.20
N ARG A 239 -21.54 7.46 32.89
CA ARG A 239 -21.75 8.02 31.55
C ARG A 239 -20.84 7.36 30.52
N ALA A 240 -19.57 7.12 30.84
CA ALA A 240 -18.65 6.39 29.96
C ALA A 240 -19.14 4.97 29.64
N ARG A 241 -19.74 4.25 30.61
CA ARG A 241 -20.42 2.97 30.35
C ARG A 241 -21.67 3.12 29.48
N ALA A 242 -22.51 4.11 29.74
CA ALA A 242 -23.71 4.35 28.94
C ALA A 242 -23.36 4.66 27.48
N TYR A 243 -22.36 5.51 27.27
CA TYR A 243 -21.84 5.83 25.95
C TYR A 243 -21.19 4.62 25.27
N GLY A 244 -20.37 3.86 26.00
CA GLY A 244 -19.78 2.61 25.51
C GLY A 244 -20.81 1.58 25.07
N ARG A 245 -21.95 1.45 25.79
CA ARG A 245 -23.08 0.62 25.36
C ARG A 245 -23.73 1.12 24.08
N ALA A 246 -23.92 2.43 23.94
CA ALA A 246 -24.47 3.00 22.71
C ALA A 246 -23.54 2.74 21.51
N MET A 247 -22.22 2.91 21.69
CA MET A 247 -21.23 2.54 20.67
C MET A 247 -21.31 1.07 20.30
N TRP A 248 -21.36 0.19 21.30
CA TRP A 248 -21.50 -1.24 21.08
C TRP A 248 -22.73 -1.59 20.24
N GLU A 249 -23.89 -1.03 20.58
CA GLU A 249 -25.16 -1.32 19.91
C GLU A 249 -25.24 -0.76 18.48
N ARG A 250 -24.67 0.43 18.26
CA ARG A 250 -24.79 1.16 16.99
C ARG A 250 -23.66 0.88 16.00
N MET A 251 -22.44 0.66 16.50
CA MET A 251 -21.23 0.54 15.68
C MET A 251 -20.54 -0.81 15.84
N GLY A 252 -20.86 -1.62 16.87
CA GLY A 252 -20.14 -2.86 17.17
C GLY A 252 -20.54 -4.09 16.35
N ARG A 253 -21.37 -3.95 15.31
CA ARG A 253 -21.84 -5.08 14.49
C ARG A 253 -22.23 -4.62 13.10
N GLY A 254 -22.24 -5.55 12.15
CA GLY A 254 -22.42 -5.23 10.74
C GLY A 254 -21.10 -4.86 10.07
N ASP A 255 -21.21 -4.49 8.80
CA ASP A 255 -20.09 -4.14 7.95
C ASP A 255 -19.74 -2.66 8.05
N THR A 256 -18.46 -2.36 7.88
CA THR A 256 -17.92 -1.01 7.83
C THR A 256 -17.04 -0.87 6.60
N ILE A 257 -17.06 0.30 5.95
CA ILE A 257 -16.40 0.49 4.66
C ILE A 257 -14.90 0.14 4.66
N VAL A 258 -14.22 0.26 5.81
CA VAL A 258 -12.82 -0.12 5.96
C VAL A 258 -12.55 -1.61 5.73
N ASN A 259 -13.54 -2.48 5.90
CA ASN A 259 -13.43 -3.91 5.61
C ASN A 259 -13.16 -4.19 4.11
N LEU A 260 -13.34 -3.20 3.21
CA LEU A 260 -12.87 -3.32 1.82
C LEU A 260 -11.37 -3.64 1.72
N ALA A 261 -10.55 -3.26 2.71
CA ALA A 261 -9.14 -3.61 2.75
C ALA A 261 -8.91 -5.15 2.82
N ALA A 262 -9.88 -5.92 3.34
CA ALA A 262 -9.84 -7.39 3.36
C ALA A 262 -9.73 -8.02 1.97
N THR A 263 -10.15 -7.30 0.94
CA THR A 263 -9.98 -7.72 -0.46
C THR A 263 -8.52 -7.93 -0.85
N GLY A 264 -7.57 -7.31 -0.14
CA GLY A 264 -6.13 -7.53 -0.30
C GLY A 264 -5.73 -8.98 -0.07
N LEU A 265 -6.30 -9.66 0.95
CA LEU A 265 -6.02 -11.07 1.24
C LEU A 265 -6.45 -11.99 0.09
N ALA A 266 -7.71 -11.85 -0.35
CA ALA A 266 -8.23 -12.63 -1.47
C ALA A 266 -7.52 -12.32 -2.78
N THR A 267 -7.15 -11.06 -3.01
CA THR A 267 -6.36 -10.69 -4.19
C THR A 267 -4.98 -11.33 -4.16
N GLN A 268 -4.28 -11.29 -3.03
CA GLN A 268 -2.98 -11.96 -2.85
C GLN A 268 -3.08 -13.48 -3.06
N ALA A 269 -4.13 -14.11 -2.52
CA ALA A 269 -4.42 -15.53 -2.73
C ALA A 269 -4.64 -15.86 -4.21
N PHE A 270 -5.43 -15.06 -4.94
CA PHE A 270 -5.60 -15.21 -6.39
C PHE A 270 -4.27 -15.05 -7.14
N LEU A 271 -3.49 -14.03 -6.79
CA LEU A 271 -2.22 -13.75 -7.48
C LEU A 271 -1.23 -14.90 -7.34
N LEU A 272 -1.25 -15.62 -6.21
CA LEU A 272 -0.37 -16.76 -5.97
C LEU A 272 -0.92 -18.07 -6.54
N SER A 273 -2.21 -18.38 -6.38
CA SER A 273 -2.76 -19.69 -6.79
C SER A 273 -3.47 -19.71 -8.15
N GLY A 274 -3.94 -18.55 -8.61
CA GLY A 274 -4.76 -18.42 -9.81
C GLY A 274 -6.20 -18.97 -9.67
N GLU A 275 -6.64 -19.34 -8.46
CA GLU A 275 -7.98 -19.86 -8.21
C GLU A 275 -9.06 -18.77 -8.31
N ARG A 276 -10.07 -19.01 -9.15
CA ARG A 276 -11.12 -18.04 -9.46
C ARG A 276 -11.98 -17.63 -8.25
N ARG A 277 -12.18 -18.52 -7.28
CA ARG A 277 -13.03 -18.26 -6.09
C ARG A 277 -12.66 -16.98 -5.36
N TYR A 278 -11.38 -16.65 -5.27
CA TYR A 278 -10.91 -15.44 -4.62
C TYR A 278 -11.25 -14.18 -5.43
N ALA A 279 -11.02 -14.21 -6.75
CA ALA A 279 -11.37 -13.10 -7.63
C ALA A 279 -12.89 -12.85 -7.70
N ASP A 280 -13.67 -13.93 -7.70
CA ASP A 280 -15.12 -13.86 -7.74
C ASP A 280 -15.67 -13.26 -6.41
N TRP A 281 -15.11 -13.63 -5.25
CA TRP A 281 -15.46 -13.02 -3.97
C TRP A 281 -15.10 -11.52 -3.91
N VAL A 282 -13.91 -11.12 -4.37
CA VAL A 282 -13.52 -9.70 -4.42
C VAL A 282 -14.52 -8.90 -5.27
N ALA A 283 -14.89 -9.41 -6.45
CA ALA A 283 -15.85 -8.75 -7.32
C ALA A 283 -17.24 -8.63 -6.67
N GLU A 284 -17.72 -9.70 -6.02
CA GLU A 284 -19.00 -9.71 -5.32
C GLU A 284 -19.02 -8.71 -4.16
N TYR A 285 -17.99 -8.73 -3.32
CA TYR A 285 -17.95 -7.93 -2.10
C TYR A 285 -17.81 -6.43 -2.41
N VAL A 286 -16.91 -6.06 -3.33
CA VAL A 286 -16.77 -4.67 -3.78
C VAL A 286 -18.02 -4.21 -4.53
N GLY A 287 -18.62 -5.08 -5.34
CA GLY A 287 -19.88 -4.82 -6.03
C GLY A 287 -21.03 -4.52 -5.06
N ALA A 288 -21.09 -5.22 -3.93
CA ALA A 288 -22.10 -4.94 -2.90
C ALA A 288 -21.97 -3.51 -2.32
N TRP A 289 -20.76 -2.98 -2.18
CA TRP A 289 -20.55 -1.59 -1.79
C TRP A 289 -20.91 -0.58 -2.89
N GLN A 290 -20.70 -0.92 -4.17
CA GLN A 290 -21.21 -0.11 -5.29
C GLN A 290 -22.74 -0.05 -5.31
N GLU A 291 -23.41 -1.18 -5.08
CA GLU A 291 -24.87 -1.23 -4.97
C GLU A 291 -25.38 -0.41 -3.77
N ARG A 292 -24.65 -0.41 -2.65
CA ARG A 292 -24.98 0.44 -1.49
C ARG A 292 -24.75 1.92 -1.78
N LEU A 293 -23.81 2.27 -2.64
CA LEU A 293 -23.61 3.64 -3.12
C LEU A 293 -24.73 4.07 -4.10
N ASP A 294 -25.35 3.17 -4.85
CA ASP A 294 -26.39 3.52 -5.83
C ASP A 294 -27.53 4.35 -5.20
N GLY A 295 -27.92 5.41 -5.90
CA GLY A 295 -28.90 6.39 -5.43
C GLY A 295 -28.44 7.30 -4.28
N ARG A 296 -27.18 7.23 -3.82
CA ARG A 296 -26.62 8.10 -2.78
C ARG A 296 -25.59 9.07 -3.37
N ALA A 297 -25.43 10.21 -2.72
CA ALA A 297 -24.43 11.21 -3.11
C ALA A 297 -23.00 10.72 -2.81
N VAL A 298 -22.83 9.99 -1.71
CA VAL A 298 -21.54 9.50 -1.22
C VAL A 298 -21.65 8.06 -0.74
N VAL A 299 -20.55 7.33 -0.83
CA VAL A 299 -20.44 5.95 -0.36
C VAL A 299 -20.79 5.90 1.14
N PRO A 300 -21.74 5.03 1.55
CA PRO A 300 -22.03 4.85 2.96
C PRO A 300 -20.82 4.22 3.66
N ASP A 301 -20.65 4.48 4.96
CA ASP A 301 -19.58 3.88 5.75
C ASP A 301 -19.98 2.64 6.54
N ASN A 302 -21.26 2.26 6.50
CA ASN A 302 -21.81 1.17 7.29
C ASN A 302 -22.96 0.42 6.58
N ALA A 303 -23.11 -0.85 6.92
CA ALA A 303 -24.27 -1.66 6.64
C ALA A 303 -24.53 -2.64 7.80
N GLY A 304 -25.78 -2.80 8.22
CA GLY A 304 -26.12 -3.77 9.25
C GLY A 304 -26.01 -5.22 8.77
N LEU A 305 -26.29 -6.18 9.65
CA LEU A 305 -26.16 -7.61 9.34
C LEU A 305 -27.09 -8.06 8.21
N ASN A 306 -28.17 -7.34 7.95
CA ASN A 306 -29.08 -7.62 6.83
C ASN A 306 -28.67 -6.87 5.54
N GLY A 307 -27.47 -6.29 5.50
CA GLY A 307 -26.95 -5.53 4.36
C GLY A 307 -27.56 -4.13 4.21
N VAL A 308 -28.43 -3.71 5.14
CA VAL A 308 -29.13 -2.42 5.12
C VAL A 308 -28.22 -1.31 5.63
N VAL A 309 -28.00 -0.29 4.82
CA VAL A 309 -27.24 0.92 5.22
C VAL A 309 -27.95 1.64 6.37
N GLY A 310 -27.21 1.96 7.43
CA GLY A 310 -27.72 2.70 8.59
C GLY A 310 -28.62 1.90 9.53
N GLU A 311 -28.69 0.56 9.41
CA GLU A 311 -29.61 -0.30 10.18
C GLU A 311 -29.51 -0.07 11.69
N TYR A 312 -28.29 0.16 12.20
CA TYR A 312 -28.03 0.37 13.63
C TYR A 312 -27.70 1.84 13.98
N LEU A 313 -27.83 2.76 13.01
CA LEU A 313 -27.46 4.18 13.12
C LEU A 313 -28.66 5.10 12.81
N ASP A 314 -29.88 4.64 13.08
CA ASP A 314 -31.14 5.33 12.81
C ASP A 314 -31.30 5.77 11.34
N GLY A 315 -30.81 4.93 10.41
CA GLY A 315 -30.86 5.20 8.97
C GLY A 315 -29.76 6.12 8.44
N ARG A 316 -28.80 6.56 9.28
CA ARG A 316 -27.65 7.34 8.82
C ARG A 316 -26.72 6.48 7.96
N TRP A 317 -26.35 7.00 6.80
CA TRP A 317 -25.35 6.37 5.91
C TRP A 317 -23.91 6.54 6.41
N TYR A 318 -23.72 7.36 7.44
CA TYR A 318 -22.45 7.60 8.12
C TYR A 318 -22.51 7.16 9.59
N GLY A 319 -21.35 7.10 10.23
CA GLY A 319 -21.18 6.80 11.66
C GLY A 319 -20.66 5.40 11.95
N GLY A 320 -20.30 4.63 10.92
CA GLY A 320 -19.57 3.37 11.07
C GLY A 320 -18.18 3.57 11.70
N HIS A 321 -17.63 2.50 12.26
CA HIS A 321 -16.28 2.51 12.82
C HIS A 321 -15.23 2.78 11.73
N TYR A 322 -14.30 3.70 11.99
CA TYR A 322 -13.39 4.29 10.98
C TYR A 322 -14.11 4.83 9.73
N GLY A 323 -15.37 5.24 9.89
CA GLY A 323 -16.19 5.85 8.87
C GLY A 323 -16.04 7.37 8.80
N TRP A 324 -17.04 8.02 8.20
CA TRP A 324 -17.08 9.46 7.95
C TRP A 324 -17.09 10.32 9.21
N SER A 325 -17.62 9.82 10.32
CA SER A 325 -17.76 10.61 11.55
C SER A 325 -16.53 10.53 12.46
N TRP A 326 -15.94 9.35 12.59
CA TRP A 326 -14.90 9.10 13.60
C TRP A 326 -14.06 7.83 13.29
N PRO A 327 -12.75 7.82 13.59
CA PRO A 327 -11.96 8.96 14.07
C PRO A 327 -11.44 9.86 12.93
N HIS A 328 -11.27 9.32 11.72
CA HIS A 328 -10.49 9.97 10.65
C HIS A 328 -11.25 10.37 9.38
N GLY A 329 -12.44 9.82 9.13
CA GLY A 329 -13.24 10.20 7.95
C GLY A 329 -12.60 9.84 6.61
N LEU A 330 -12.28 10.84 5.81
CA LEU A 330 -11.80 10.67 4.44
C LEU A 330 -10.58 9.74 4.30
N SER A 331 -9.65 9.74 5.26
CA SER A 331 -8.44 8.92 5.16
C SER A 331 -8.74 7.41 5.11
N PRO A 332 -9.39 6.79 6.12
CA PRO A 332 -9.76 5.37 6.07
C PRO A 332 -10.76 5.05 4.96
N VAL A 333 -11.79 5.88 4.76
CA VAL A 333 -12.81 5.67 3.72
C VAL A 333 -12.18 5.69 2.33
N GLY A 334 -11.33 6.69 2.06
CA GLY A 334 -10.62 6.86 0.81
C GLY A 334 -9.63 5.72 0.55
N SER A 335 -8.81 5.36 1.54
CA SER A 335 -7.87 4.24 1.41
C SER A 335 -8.60 2.94 1.09
N ALA A 336 -9.63 2.59 1.85
CA ALA A 336 -10.36 1.34 1.68
C ALA A 336 -11.08 1.24 0.33
N THR A 337 -11.68 2.34 -0.14
CA THR A 337 -12.34 2.38 -1.45
C THR A 337 -11.34 2.30 -2.60
N VAL A 338 -10.17 2.95 -2.51
CA VAL A 338 -9.10 2.82 -3.52
C VAL A 338 -8.56 1.39 -3.54
N VAL A 339 -8.28 0.78 -2.38
CA VAL A 339 -7.79 -0.60 -2.28
C VAL A 339 -8.80 -1.59 -2.86
N GLY A 340 -10.05 -1.55 -2.41
CA GLY A 340 -11.10 -2.44 -2.91
C GLY A 340 -11.35 -2.30 -4.40
N ALA A 341 -11.44 -1.05 -4.90
CA ALA A 341 -11.65 -0.80 -6.33
C ALA A 341 -10.45 -1.24 -7.19
N ALA A 342 -9.21 -0.97 -6.76
CA ALA A 342 -8.02 -1.40 -7.48
C ALA A 342 -7.91 -2.92 -7.55
N ASN A 343 -8.20 -3.62 -6.45
CA ASN A 343 -8.24 -5.07 -6.38
C ASN A 343 -9.30 -5.65 -7.34
N ALA A 344 -10.55 -5.18 -7.27
CA ALA A 344 -11.61 -5.65 -8.14
C ALA A 344 -11.32 -5.37 -9.63
N THR A 345 -10.84 -4.17 -9.98
CA THR A 345 -10.45 -3.85 -11.36
C THR A 345 -9.26 -4.69 -11.83
N LEU A 346 -8.25 -4.96 -10.98
CA LEU A 346 -7.12 -5.80 -11.34
C LEU A 346 -7.54 -7.22 -11.70
N LEU A 347 -8.47 -7.80 -10.93
CA LEU A 347 -8.88 -9.19 -11.07
C LEU A 347 -9.95 -9.43 -12.15
N THR A 348 -10.80 -8.44 -12.40
CA THR A 348 -11.93 -8.58 -13.34
C THR A 348 -11.67 -7.88 -14.68
N GLY A 349 -10.80 -6.86 -14.71
CA GLY A 349 -10.67 -5.94 -15.82
C GLY A 349 -11.79 -4.89 -15.91
N ASP A 350 -12.81 -4.95 -15.04
CA ASP A 350 -13.89 -3.97 -15.02
C ASP A 350 -13.44 -2.67 -14.35
N ARG A 351 -13.43 -1.60 -15.12
CA ARG A 351 -13.02 -0.26 -14.65
C ARG A 351 -14.14 0.45 -13.89
N GLY A 352 -15.38 -0.04 -13.94
CA GLY A 352 -16.52 0.52 -13.22
C GLY A 352 -16.31 0.50 -11.70
N PHE A 353 -15.54 -0.45 -11.17
CA PHE A 353 -15.18 -0.49 -9.74
C PHE A 353 -14.45 0.77 -9.27
N LEU A 354 -13.68 1.44 -10.14
CA LEU A 354 -12.96 2.69 -9.80
C LEU A 354 -13.89 3.85 -9.43
N ASP A 355 -15.16 3.79 -9.81
CA ASP A 355 -16.13 4.82 -9.42
C ASP A 355 -16.41 4.82 -7.91
N LEU A 356 -16.22 3.68 -7.24
CA LEU A 356 -16.29 3.59 -5.77
C LEU A 356 -15.17 4.41 -5.11
N ALA A 357 -13.97 4.42 -5.70
CA ALA A 357 -12.82 5.19 -5.21
C ALA A 357 -12.89 6.68 -5.57
N ARG A 358 -13.47 7.01 -6.74
CA ARG A 358 -13.68 8.40 -7.18
C ARG A 358 -14.70 9.13 -6.33
N ASN A 359 -15.79 8.44 -5.96
CA ASN A 359 -16.90 9.02 -5.25
C ASN A 359 -16.52 9.81 -3.97
N PRO A 360 -15.81 9.25 -2.99
CA PRO A 360 -15.45 9.99 -1.77
C PRO A 360 -14.60 11.23 -2.09
N LEU A 361 -13.67 11.14 -3.05
CA LEU A 361 -12.82 12.26 -3.47
C LEU A 361 -13.63 13.38 -4.13
N ASP A 362 -14.56 13.04 -5.01
CA ASP A 362 -15.41 14.01 -5.72
C ASP A 362 -16.36 14.74 -4.76
N VAL A 363 -16.96 13.99 -3.82
CA VAL A 363 -17.90 14.57 -2.85
C VAL A 363 -17.20 15.58 -1.96
N VAL A 364 -16.08 15.23 -1.32
CA VAL A 364 -15.35 16.18 -0.47
C VAL A 364 -14.81 17.36 -1.27
N MET A 365 -14.40 17.15 -2.53
CA MET A 365 -13.99 18.23 -3.43
C MET A 365 -15.15 19.15 -3.83
N SER A 366 -16.39 18.67 -3.83
CA SER A 366 -17.57 19.50 -4.07
C SER A 366 -17.90 20.41 -2.87
N HIS A 367 -17.47 20.02 -1.68
CA HIS A 367 -17.58 20.79 -0.43
C HIS A 367 -16.31 21.58 -0.08
N ALA A 368 -15.30 21.56 -0.94
CA ALA A 368 -14.03 22.21 -0.68
C ALA A 368 -14.16 23.74 -0.55
N GLU A 369 -13.36 24.32 0.34
CA GLU A 369 -13.37 25.74 0.65
C GLU A 369 -11.96 26.32 0.64
N GLN A 370 -11.85 27.61 0.29
CA GLN A 370 -10.61 28.36 0.45
C GLN A 370 -10.50 28.79 1.92
N ARG A 371 -9.45 28.36 2.63
CA ARG A 371 -9.24 28.59 4.08
C ARG A 371 -7.81 29.04 4.38
N GLY A 372 -7.64 29.85 5.41
CA GLY A 372 -6.31 30.21 5.91
C GLY A 372 -5.69 29.08 6.72
N ALA A 373 -4.36 29.07 6.88
CA ALA A 373 -3.65 28.03 7.62
C ALA A 373 -4.14 27.87 9.08
N GLY A 374 -4.54 28.97 9.74
CA GLY A 374 -5.10 28.96 11.09
C GLY A 374 -6.56 28.47 11.19
N GLU A 375 -7.23 28.20 10.07
CA GLU A 375 -8.58 27.64 10.00
C GLU A 375 -8.56 26.12 9.73
N MET A 376 -7.39 25.49 9.82
CA MET A 376 -7.19 24.05 9.63
C MET A 376 -7.88 23.24 10.75
N GLY A 377 -8.47 22.12 10.33
CA GLY A 377 -9.07 21.12 11.20
C GLY A 377 -8.07 20.35 12.07
N THR A 378 -8.60 19.45 12.90
CA THR A 378 -7.86 18.70 13.91
C THR A 378 -7.00 17.59 13.31
N LEU A 379 -7.27 17.13 12.08
CA LEU A 379 -6.53 16.07 11.38
C LEU A 379 -5.39 16.60 10.49
N GLY A 380 -4.92 17.82 10.75
CA GLY A 380 -4.06 18.57 9.84
C GLY A 380 -2.57 18.59 10.15
N GLU A 381 -2.11 18.03 11.26
CA GLU A 381 -0.71 18.15 11.73
C GLU A 381 0.33 17.78 10.65
N ARG A 382 0.10 16.70 9.88
CA ARG A 382 0.99 16.29 8.79
C ARG A 382 1.20 17.34 7.69
N TRP A 383 0.29 18.32 7.59
CA TRP A 383 0.33 19.39 6.59
C TRP A 383 1.04 20.65 7.08
N GLU A 384 1.48 20.68 8.34
CA GLU A 384 2.21 21.81 8.89
C GLU A 384 3.40 22.28 8.04
N PRO A 385 4.26 21.41 7.47
CA PRO A 385 5.36 21.86 6.60
C PRO A 385 4.88 22.68 5.40
N HIS A 386 3.76 22.27 4.78
CA HIS A 386 3.16 22.94 3.64
C HIS A 386 2.52 24.27 4.07
N LEU A 387 1.74 24.24 5.16
CA LEU A 387 0.99 25.40 5.62
C LEU A 387 1.88 26.48 6.25
N ARG A 388 3.01 26.12 6.87
CA ARG A 388 4.01 27.08 7.36
C ARG A 388 4.69 27.86 6.23
N ALA A 389 4.72 27.30 5.01
CA ALA A 389 5.23 28.00 3.83
C ALA A 389 4.23 29.02 3.26
N MET A 390 2.95 28.95 3.69
CA MET A 390 1.95 29.95 3.33
C MET A 390 2.14 31.24 4.12
N THR A 391 1.72 32.35 3.53
CA THR A 391 1.68 33.66 4.19
C THR A 391 0.24 33.97 4.64
N ASP A 392 -0.39 35.04 4.13
CA ASP A 392 -1.78 35.42 4.40
C ASP A 392 -2.77 34.87 3.35
N GLU A 393 -2.31 33.97 2.48
CA GLU A 393 -3.12 33.41 1.40
C GLU A 393 -4.06 32.30 1.91
N ARG A 394 -5.21 32.13 1.24
CA ARG A 394 -6.15 31.03 1.48
C ARG A 394 -5.88 29.91 0.49
N THR A 395 -5.82 28.68 0.97
CA THR A 395 -5.63 27.47 0.18
C THR A 395 -6.89 26.60 0.18
N LEU A 396 -7.04 25.74 -0.82
CA LEU A 396 -8.14 24.79 -0.86
C LEU A 396 -7.99 23.75 0.26
N MET A 397 -9.02 23.62 1.09
CA MET A 397 -9.17 22.56 2.07
C MET A 397 -10.50 21.84 1.83
N VAL A 398 -10.54 20.54 2.11
CA VAL A 398 -11.73 19.69 1.98
C VAL A 398 -12.16 19.20 3.36
N PRO A 399 -13.45 19.03 3.60
CA PRO A 399 -13.90 18.42 4.85
C PRO A 399 -13.37 16.99 4.94
N GLN A 400 -12.82 16.63 6.10
CA GLN A 400 -12.41 15.25 6.35
C GLN A 400 -13.55 14.40 6.88
N ARG A 401 -14.52 15.01 7.56
CA ARG A 401 -15.53 14.27 8.33
C ARG A 401 -16.95 14.79 8.09
N HIS A 402 -17.93 13.94 8.40
CA HIS A 402 -19.35 14.25 8.31
C HIS A 402 -20.10 13.73 9.55
N ASN A 403 -21.02 14.53 10.09
CA ASN A 403 -21.89 14.15 11.19
C ASN A 403 -23.28 14.81 11.07
N ASP A 404 -24.10 14.82 12.13
CA ASP A 404 -25.46 15.41 12.08
C ASP A 404 -25.45 16.92 11.77
N SER A 405 -24.31 17.60 11.96
CA SER A 405 -24.12 19.02 11.62
C SER A 405 -23.65 19.26 10.17
N GLY A 406 -23.41 18.19 9.40
CA GLY A 406 -22.92 18.23 8.03
C GLY A 406 -21.41 17.98 7.92
N TRP A 407 -20.80 18.47 6.83
CA TRP A 407 -19.36 18.34 6.57
C TRP A 407 -18.54 19.28 7.46
N PHE A 408 -17.49 18.75 8.08
CA PHE A 408 -16.63 19.49 9.00
C PHE A 408 -15.17 19.01 8.95
N ASP A 409 -14.35 19.60 9.82
CA ASP A 409 -12.93 19.27 9.98
C ASP A 409 -12.11 19.45 8.70
N TYR A 410 -12.06 20.69 8.21
CA TYR A 410 -11.48 21.01 6.91
C TYR A 410 -9.95 21.03 6.97
N THR A 411 -9.30 20.23 6.13
CA THR A 411 -7.83 20.22 5.97
C THR A 411 -7.44 19.96 4.52
N VAL A 412 -6.15 19.92 4.23
CA VAL A 412 -5.63 19.58 2.90
C VAL A 412 -5.96 18.12 2.58
N MET A 413 -6.45 17.87 1.35
CA MET A 413 -6.74 16.52 0.89
C MET A 413 -5.47 15.65 0.89
N PRO A 414 -5.45 14.47 1.56
CA PRO A 414 -4.37 13.49 1.43
C PRO A 414 -4.00 13.24 -0.03
N GLY A 415 -2.81 13.66 -0.46
CA GLY A 415 -2.36 13.54 -1.84
C GLY A 415 -2.22 12.08 -2.29
N GLN A 416 -1.97 11.17 -1.34
CA GLN A 416 -1.84 9.73 -1.57
C GLN A 416 -3.05 9.16 -2.33
N LEU A 417 -4.27 9.60 -1.96
CA LEU A 417 -5.51 9.03 -2.49
C LEU A 417 -5.74 9.34 -3.99
N PRO A 418 -5.82 10.61 -4.42
CA PRO A 418 -6.02 10.93 -5.83
C PRO A 418 -4.82 10.52 -6.69
N LEU A 419 -3.58 10.55 -6.18
CA LEU A 419 -2.43 10.11 -6.95
C LEU A 419 -2.36 8.58 -7.09
N ALA A 420 -2.66 7.79 -6.06
CA ALA A 420 -2.73 6.34 -6.19
C ALA A 420 -3.83 5.95 -7.19
N LEU A 421 -4.99 6.61 -7.13
CA LEU A 421 -6.08 6.40 -8.08
C LEU A 421 -5.67 6.76 -9.53
N TRP A 422 -5.11 7.95 -9.76
CA TRP A 422 -4.63 8.35 -11.09
C TRP A 422 -3.52 7.45 -11.61
N HIS A 423 -2.56 7.08 -10.75
CA HIS A 423 -1.47 6.18 -11.10
C HIS A 423 -2.02 4.82 -11.56
N PHE A 424 -3.00 4.27 -10.82
CA PHE A 424 -3.64 3.02 -11.17
C PHE A 424 -4.48 3.14 -12.44
N SER A 425 -5.39 4.11 -12.51
CA SER A 425 -6.37 4.22 -13.61
C SER A 425 -5.74 4.67 -14.92
N ARG A 426 -4.82 5.65 -14.86
CA ARG A 426 -4.36 6.50 -15.97
C ARG A 426 -5.47 7.22 -16.72
N ASP A 427 -6.61 7.45 -16.06
CA ASP A 427 -7.72 8.20 -16.66
C ASP A 427 -7.51 9.71 -16.53
N GLU A 428 -7.91 10.43 -17.58
CA GLU A 428 -7.82 11.88 -17.65
C GLU A 428 -8.64 12.57 -16.55
N ALA A 429 -9.82 12.05 -16.22
CA ALA A 429 -10.65 12.59 -15.14
C ALA A 429 -9.95 12.51 -13.77
N ASP A 430 -9.14 11.47 -13.52
CA ASP A 430 -8.39 11.34 -12.27
C ASP A 430 -7.20 12.31 -12.26
N ARG A 431 -6.61 12.61 -13.42
CA ARG A 431 -5.61 13.67 -13.59
C ARG A 431 -6.20 15.06 -13.34
N GLU A 432 -7.40 15.33 -13.84
CA GLU A 432 -8.10 16.61 -13.65
C GLU A 432 -8.38 16.92 -12.18
N ARG A 433 -8.67 15.90 -11.35
CA ARG A 433 -8.80 16.05 -9.89
C ARG A 433 -7.51 16.58 -9.27
N ILE A 434 -6.37 16.01 -9.65
CA ILE A 434 -5.05 16.45 -9.19
C ILE A 434 -4.75 17.88 -9.67
N GLU A 435 -5.02 18.21 -10.93
CA GLU A 435 -4.82 19.56 -11.45
C GLU A 435 -5.70 20.61 -10.75
N ARG A 436 -6.92 20.23 -10.34
CA ARG A 436 -7.79 21.09 -9.51
C ARG A 436 -7.18 21.35 -8.14
N LEU A 437 -6.66 20.31 -7.47
CA LEU A 437 -5.94 20.48 -6.19
C LEU A 437 -4.72 21.39 -6.37
N ARG A 438 -3.89 21.11 -7.38
CA ARG A 438 -2.67 21.87 -7.69
C ARG A 438 -2.94 23.35 -7.92
N SER A 439 -3.89 23.67 -8.79
CA SER A 439 -4.22 25.07 -9.13
C SER A 439 -4.87 25.84 -7.97
N ALA A 440 -5.51 25.13 -7.04
CA ALA A 440 -6.20 25.72 -5.90
C ALA A 440 -5.35 25.76 -4.62
N SER A 441 -4.16 25.14 -4.63
CA SER A 441 -3.18 25.19 -3.53
C SER A 441 -2.39 26.50 -3.52
N ARG A 442 -1.86 26.90 -2.35
CA ARG A 442 -1.07 28.14 -2.16
C ARG A 442 0.34 27.90 -1.60
N TRP A 443 0.91 26.75 -1.90
CA TRP A 443 2.31 26.43 -1.67
C TRP A 443 2.95 25.95 -2.97
N ASP A 444 4.27 25.86 -2.98
CA ASP A 444 5.03 25.34 -4.11
C ASP A 444 4.91 23.81 -4.17
N TRP A 445 4.12 23.29 -5.12
CA TRP A 445 3.99 21.85 -5.37
C TRP A 445 5.30 21.19 -5.81
N ALA A 446 6.32 21.94 -6.24
CA ALA A 446 7.64 21.40 -6.57
C ALA A 446 8.58 21.30 -5.35
N ALA A 447 8.15 21.79 -4.18
CA ALA A 447 8.94 21.75 -2.96
C ALA A 447 9.10 20.32 -2.44
N VAL A 448 10.29 20.01 -1.94
CA VAL A 448 10.59 18.77 -1.23
C VAL A 448 10.92 19.14 0.20
N HIS A 449 10.10 18.68 1.15
CA HIS A 449 10.28 18.90 2.57
C HIS A 449 10.97 17.68 3.18
N THR A 450 11.97 17.87 4.05
CA THR A 450 12.51 16.73 4.81
C THR A 450 11.50 16.32 5.87
N GLN A 451 10.84 15.18 5.64
CA GLN A 451 9.83 14.61 6.51
C GLN A 451 9.74 13.10 6.32
N ARG A 452 9.22 12.41 7.34
CA ARG A 452 8.76 11.02 7.29
C ARG A 452 7.53 10.92 8.20
N ILE A 453 6.37 10.69 7.61
CA ILE A 453 5.12 10.43 8.33
C ILE A 453 4.93 8.92 8.55
N LYS A 454 3.86 8.51 9.27
CA LYS A 454 3.51 7.10 9.55
C LYS A 454 3.57 6.25 8.27
N ASP A 455 2.85 6.73 7.25
CA ASP A 455 2.69 6.09 5.94
C ASP A 455 3.96 6.01 5.09
N GLU A 456 5.06 6.63 5.55
CA GLU A 456 6.30 6.80 4.79
C GLU A 456 6.04 7.39 3.39
N ALA A 457 5.25 8.46 3.37
CA ALA A 457 4.78 9.16 2.17
C ALA A 457 4.91 10.68 2.34
N GLY A 458 4.28 11.47 1.45
CA GLY A 458 4.18 12.93 1.58
C GLY A 458 4.95 13.71 0.52
N HIS A 459 5.45 13.05 -0.53
CA HIS A 459 6.10 13.69 -1.67
C HIS A 459 5.35 13.48 -2.98
N GLU A 460 4.03 13.23 -2.91
CA GLU A 460 3.15 13.05 -4.07
C GLU A 460 3.20 14.25 -5.03
N GLU A 461 3.05 15.45 -4.50
CA GLU A 461 3.00 16.69 -5.27
C GLU A 461 4.31 16.96 -6.06
N PRO A 462 5.50 16.98 -5.43
CA PRO A 462 6.73 17.24 -6.15
C PRO A 462 7.12 16.13 -7.13
N TRP A 463 6.72 14.88 -6.85
CA TRP A 463 6.86 13.77 -7.79
C TRP A 463 5.93 13.91 -9.01
N TYR A 464 4.67 14.31 -8.79
CA TYR A 464 3.73 14.59 -9.88
C TYR A 464 4.24 15.71 -10.79
N GLU A 465 4.78 16.79 -10.22
CA GLU A 465 5.42 17.86 -10.98
C GLU A 465 6.64 17.38 -11.78
N PHE A 466 7.42 16.46 -11.21
CA PHE A 466 8.57 15.86 -11.89
C PHE A 466 8.16 15.05 -13.13
N LEU A 467 7.17 14.16 -12.99
CA LEU A 467 6.65 13.37 -14.12
C LEU A 467 6.10 14.25 -15.26
N HIS A 468 5.68 15.48 -14.95
CA HIS A 468 5.20 16.44 -15.94
C HIS A 468 6.27 17.42 -16.44
N GLY A 469 7.53 17.22 -16.06
CA GLY A 469 8.67 18.04 -16.48
C GLY A 469 8.76 19.42 -15.80
N ARG A 470 7.98 19.66 -14.75
CA ARG A 470 7.91 20.94 -14.03
C ARG A 470 8.82 20.99 -12.79
N ASN A 471 9.38 19.86 -12.36
CA ASN A 471 10.31 19.76 -11.24
C ASN A 471 11.57 18.95 -11.58
N PRO A 472 12.44 19.40 -12.52
CA PRO A 472 13.56 18.60 -13.01
C PRO A 472 14.64 18.31 -11.95
N GLN A 473 14.72 19.10 -10.87
CA GLN A 473 15.63 18.85 -9.74
C GLN A 473 15.08 17.87 -8.71
N TYR A 474 13.85 17.38 -8.90
CA TYR A 474 13.19 16.46 -7.96
C TYR A 474 14.05 15.26 -7.57
N PRO A 475 14.67 14.49 -8.49
CA PRO A 475 15.37 13.25 -8.13
C PRO A 475 16.49 13.49 -7.10
N GLU A 476 17.29 14.53 -7.28
CA GLU A 476 18.34 14.87 -6.32
C GLU A 476 17.80 15.40 -5.00
N ARG A 477 16.69 16.16 -5.02
CA ARG A 477 16.09 16.73 -3.81
C ARG A 477 15.46 15.64 -2.95
N ILE A 478 14.67 14.73 -3.54
CA ILE A 478 14.01 13.66 -2.80
C ILE A 478 15.02 12.66 -2.25
N LEU A 479 16.07 12.31 -2.99
CA LEU A 479 17.10 11.40 -2.50
C LEU A 479 17.90 12.00 -1.32
N ARG A 480 18.14 13.32 -1.33
CA ARG A 480 18.75 14.01 -0.18
C ARG A 480 17.80 14.04 1.02
N SER A 481 16.51 14.29 0.78
CA SER A 481 15.47 14.23 1.82
C SER A 481 15.42 12.85 2.47
N ALA A 482 15.33 11.79 1.67
CA ALA A 482 15.35 10.40 2.13
C ALA A 482 16.63 10.04 2.92
N LEU A 483 17.81 10.45 2.44
CA LEU A 483 19.06 10.26 3.17
C LEU A 483 19.07 10.98 4.53
N ALA A 484 18.52 12.20 4.60
CA ALA A 484 18.40 12.95 5.84
C ALA A 484 17.41 12.25 6.81
N SER A 485 16.23 11.85 6.33
CA SER A 485 15.25 11.10 7.14
C SER A 485 15.84 9.79 7.68
N CYS A 486 16.58 9.02 6.87
CA CYS A 486 17.30 7.83 7.34
C CYS A 486 18.33 8.16 8.42
N ALA A 487 19.11 9.23 8.24
CA ALA A 487 20.12 9.64 9.21
C ALA A 487 19.49 10.07 10.55
N GLU A 488 18.38 10.82 10.50
CA GLU A 488 17.61 11.19 11.70
C GLU A 488 17.08 9.96 12.44
N ARG A 489 16.68 8.90 11.74
CA ARG A 489 16.28 7.63 12.38
C ARG A 489 17.46 6.91 13.01
N VAL A 490 18.59 6.84 12.33
CA VAL A 490 19.81 6.25 12.91
C VAL A 490 20.22 7.00 14.18
N GLU A 491 20.22 8.34 14.16
CA GLU A 491 20.51 9.15 15.35
C GLU A 491 19.49 8.91 16.47
N ALA A 492 18.20 8.80 16.15
CA ALA A 492 17.16 8.45 17.12
C ALA A 492 17.39 7.06 17.74
N ILE A 493 17.81 6.07 16.95
CA ILE A 493 18.15 4.73 17.43
C ILE A 493 19.37 4.77 18.36
N GLU A 494 20.41 5.53 18.00
CA GLU A 494 21.66 5.64 18.77
C GLU A 494 21.46 6.40 20.10
N SER A 495 20.54 7.36 20.11
CA SER A 495 20.21 8.18 21.29
C SER A 495 19.04 7.66 22.12
N ASP A 496 18.40 6.58 21.66
CA ASP A 496 17.25 5.99 22.35
C ASP A 496 17.63 5.50 23.76
N THR A 497 16.84 5.95 24.74
CA THR A 497 17.03 5.65 26.15
C THR A 497 16.21 4.47 26.65
N VAL A 498 15.32 3.90 25.83
CA VAL A 498 14.58 2.68 26.17
C VAL A 498 15.59 1.56 26.43
N ASP A 499 15.40 0.82 27.53
CA ASP A 499 16.29 -0.27 27.90
C ASP A 499 16.20 -1.39 26.85
N PRO A 500 17.27 -1.67 26.09
CA PRO A 500 17.25 -2.68 25.03
C PRO A 500 17.14 -4.13 25.57
N ALA A 501 17.17 -4.35 26.88
CA ALA A 501 16.84 -5.66 27.47
C ALA A 501 15.33 -5.84 27.72
N VAL A 502 14.58 -4.74 27.76
CA VAL A 502 13.17 -4.69 28.17
C VAL A 502 12.24 -4.26 27.01
N GLY A 503 12.63 -3.24 26.25
CA GLY A 503 11.77 -2.63 25.23
C GLY A 503 10.73 -1.64 25.79
N PRO A 504 9.87 -1.09 24.94
CA PRO A 504 8.75 -0.24 25.34
C PRO A 504 7.68 -1.04 26.11
N ASP A 505 6.78 -0.33 26.78
CA ASP A 505 5.56 -0.92 27.35
C ASP A 505 4.42 -0.96 26.32
N ALA A 506 3.29 -1.59 26.68
CA ALA A 506 2.15 -1.73 25.78
C ALA A 506 1.55 -0.38 25.30
N LEU A 507 1.77 0.73 26.02
CA LEU A 507 1.26 2.05 25.66
C LEU A 507 2.17 2.79 24.66
N ASP A 508 3.41 2.33 24.49
CA ASP A 508 4.42 2.95 23.63
C ASP A 508 4.92 1.98 22.53
N ILE A 509 4.08 1.04 22.11
CA ILE A 509 4.41 0.05 21.07
C ILE A 509 4.69 0.69 19.69
N HIS A 510 4.20 1.90 19.45
CA HIS A 510 4.52 2.73 18.29
C HIS A 510 6.01 3.15 18.22
N HIS A 511 6.76 3.02 19.32
CA HIS A 511 8.19 3.34 19.43
C HIS A 511 9.02 2.74 18.29
N TRP A 512 8.81 1.46 17.98
CA TRP A 512 9.58 0.78 16.94
C TRP A 512 9.28 1.32 15.53
N GLN A 513 8.02 1.63 15.25
CA GLN A 513 7.62 2.22 13.96
C GLN A 513 8.24 3.60 13.76
N HIS A 514 8.28 4.42 14.81
CA HIS A 514 8.91 5.73 14.79
C HIS A 514 10.41 5.67 14.51
N LEU A 515 11.05 4.57 14.92
CA LEU A 515 12.48 4.32 14.79
C LEU A 515 12.90 3.53 13.54
N ASN A 516 11.97 2.94 12.80
CA ASN A 516 12.30 2.21 11.56
C ASN A 516 13.10 3.13 10.59
N PRO A 517 14.37 2.79 10.28
CA PRO A 517 15.25 3.65 9.50
C PRO A 517 15.15 3.44 7.98
N VAL A 518 14.33 2.49 7.54
CA VAL A 518 14.08 2.22 6.12
C VAL A 518 13.07 3.25 5.58
N VAL A 519 13.39 3.81 4.41
CA VAL A 519 12.53 4.72 3.62
C VAL A 519 12.58 4.31 2.14
N THR A 520 11.46 3.83 1.60
CA THR A 520 11.32 3.32 0.22
C THR A 520 10.63 4.28 -0.73
N GLU A 521 9.89 5.30 -0.27
CA GLU A 521 9.10 6.22 -1.11
C GLU A 521 9.91 6.80 -2.29
N ALA A 522 11.06 7.41 -1.97
CA ALA A 522 11.95 8.00 -2.97
C ALA A 522 12.42 6.97 -4.01
N LEU A 523 12.71 5.75 -3.56
CA LEU A 523 13.15 4.66 -4.44
C LEU A 523 11.99 4.13 -5.29
N LEU A 524 10.78 3.99 -4.75
CA LEU A 524 9.59 3.61 -5.51
C LEU A 524 9.31 4.65 -6.60
N GLN A 525 9.19 5.92 -6.23
CA GLN A 525 8.86 6.99 -7.16
C GLN A 525 9.88 7.14 -8.28
N LEU A 526 11.17 7.07 -7.97
CA LEU A 526 12.23 7.23 -8.96
C LEU A 526 12.50 5.96 -9.76
N THR A 527 12.58 4.78 -9.14
CA THR A 527 12.98 3.57 -9.86
C THR A 527 11.80 2.92 -10.59
N THR A 528 10.61 2.90 -9.99
CA THR A 528 9.45 2.18 -10.53
C THR A 528 8.44 3.11 -11.19
N GLY A 529 8.51 4.41 -10.92
CA GLY A 529 7.53 5.38 -11.41
C GLY A 529 6.18 5.21 -10.72
N SER A 530 6.18 4.87 -9.43
CA SER A 530 4.96 4.59 -8.66
C SER A 530 4.95 5.32 -7.32
N PRO A 531 3.76 5.69 -6.81
CA PRO A 531 3.65 6.29 -5.49
C PRO A 531 4.01 5.26 -4.40
N GLN A 532 4.13 5.73 -3.16
CA GLN A 532 4.16 4.83 -2.00
C GLN A 532 2.89 3.95 -1.98
N VAL A 533 3.04 2.74 -1.45
CA VAL A 533 1.91 1.83 -1.22
C VAL A 533 0.93 2.47 -0.25
N LEU A 534 -0.38 2.35 -0.50
CA LEU A 534 -1.38 2.83 0.45
C LEU A 534 -1.25 2.05 1.76
N TYR A 535 -1.00 2.78 2.84
CA TYR A 535 -0.54 2.21 4.10
C TYR A 535 -1.54 1.23 4.73
N ASN A 536 -2.84 1.49 4.59
CA ASN A 536 -3.92 0.67 5.16
C ASN A 536 -4.30 -0.51 4.24
N GLY A 537 -3.34 -1.38 3.91
CA GLY A 537 -3.60 -2.65 3.23
C GLY A 537 -3.54 -2.61 1.69
N GLY A 538 -2.90 -1.60 1.11
CA GLY A 538 -2.68 -1.55 -0.33
C GLY A 538 -1.69 -2.61 -0.83
N LEU A 539 -1.97 -3.20 -2.00
CA LEU A 539 -0.97 -3.98 -2.72
C LEU A 539 -0.02 -3.05 -3.49
N ALA A 540 1.23 -3.48 -3.68
CA ALA A 540 2.20 -2.73 -4.47
C ALA A 540 1.81 -2.76 -5.96
N HIS A 541 1.20 -1.68 -6.45
CA HIS A 541 0.87 -1.49 -7.86
C HIS A 541 2.00 -0.72 -8.59
N LEU A 542 3.15 -1.37 -8.79
CA LEU A 542 4.29 -0.76 -9.49
C LEU A 542 4.05 -0.64 -11.00
N HIS A 543 4.53 0.43 -11.63
CA HIS A 543 4.41 0.68 -13.08
C HIS A 543 5.47 -0.12 -13.87
N VAL A 544 6.71 -0.11 -13.40
CA VAL A 544 7.78 -1.02 -13.84
C VAL A 544 8.56 -1.55 -12.65
N ARG A 545 9.13 -2.75 -12.74
CA ARG A 545 10.10 -3.27 -11.77
C ARG A 545 11.24 -4.01 -12.44
N TYR A 546 12.33 -4.22 -11.70
CA TYR A 546 13.55 -4.79 -12.24
C TYR A 546 13.88 -6.12 -11.57
N HIS A 547 14.62 -6.96 -12.28
CA HIS A 547 15.23 -8.16 -11.73
C HIS A 547 16.70 -8.23 -12.16
N ASP A 548 17.57 -8.55 -11.21
CA ASP A 548 18.96 -8.87 -11.48
C ASP A 548 19.01 -10.23 -12.19
N ALA A 549 19.37 -10.22 -13.46
CA ALA A 549 19.38 -11.42 -14.29
C ALA A 549 20.55 -12.35 -13.97
N ASP A 550 21.65 -11.82 -13.44
CA ASP A 550 22.83 -12.60 -13.09
C ASP A 550 22.61 -13.30 -11.75
N ALA A 551 22.09 -12.59 -10.75
CA ALA A 551 21.77 -13.14 -9.44
C ALA A 551 20.39 -13.83 -9.37
N ARG A 552 19.60 -13.75 -10.45
CA ARG A 552 18.23 -14.31 -10.57
C ARG A 552 17.33 -13.93 -9.38
N ARG A 553 17.27 -12.65 -9.07
CA ARG A 553 16.49 -12.10 -7.95
C ARG A 553 15.76 -10.82 -8.33
N PRO A 554 14.68 -10.45 -7.62
CA PRO A 554 14.09 -9.13 -7.75
C PRO A 554 15.08 -8.01 -7.38
N GLY A 555 14.84 -6.84 -7.98
CA GLY A 555 15.57 -5.60 -7.71
C GLY A 555 16.64 -5.26 -8.73
N LEU A 556 17.14 -4.02 -8.64
CA LEU A 556 18.25 -3.55 -9.44
C LEU A 556 19.54 -4.32 -9.11
N PRO A 557 20.37 -4.68 -10.10
CA PRO A 557 21.70 -5.22 -9.85
C PRO A 557 22.57 -4.25 -9.03
N PRO A 558 23.64 -4.75 -8.37
CA PRO A 558 24.59 -3.87 -7.72
C PRO A 558 25.16 -2.84 -8.70
N ASP A 559 25.37 -1.62 -8.21
CA ASP A 559 25.90 -0.48 -8.97
C ASP A 559 24.99 0.04 -10.09
N VAL A 560 23.75 -0.45 -10.23
CA VAL A 560 22.76 0.07 -11.19
C VAL A 560 21.76 0.99 -10.50
N ALA A 561 21.58 2.18 -11.07
CA ALA A 561 20.54 3.13 -10.67
C ALA A 561 19.47 3.24 -11.77
N ALA A 562 18.24 3.55 -11.39
CA ALA A 562 17.11 3.66 -12.33
C ALA A 562 16.26 4.91 -12.07
N LEU A 563 15.87 5.58 -13.14
CA LEU A 563 15.04 6.78 -13.09
C LEU A 563 13.89 6.70 -14.10
N VAL A 564 12.66 6.66 -13.62
CA VAL A 564 11.44 6.88 -14.41
C VAL A 564 11.16 8.37 -14.42
N SER A 565 11.45 9.03 -15.55
CA SER A 565 11.42 10.49 -15.65
C SER A 565 10.14 11.04 -16.25
N ASP A 566 9.35 10.22 -16.93
CA ASP A 566 8.11 10.65 -17.59
C ASP A 566 7.15 9.47 -17.72
N ILE A 567 5.87 9.71 -17.45
CA ILE A 567 4.77 8.76 -17.65
C ILE A 567 3.61 9.52 -18.29
N ARG A 568 3.31 9.18 -19.55
CA ARG A 568 2.21 9.72 -20.36
C ARG A 568 1.34 8.58 -20.89
N PRO A 569 0.12 8.87 -21.35
CA PRO A 569 -0.75 7.84 -21.95
C PRO A 569 -0.10 7.08 -23.12
N ASP A 570 0.78 7.72 -23.88
CA ASP A 570 1.42 7.15 -25.06
C ASP A 570 2.82 6.58 -24.78
N HIS A 571 3.49 7.00 -23.70
CA HIS A 571 4.85 6.56 -23.42
C HIS A 571 5.28 6.62 -21.94
N THR A 572 6.34 5.89 -21.62
CA THR A 572 7.08 5.97 -20.36
C THR A 572 8.57 6.10 -20.66
N VAL A 573 9.29 6.94 -19.92
CA VAL A 573 10.74 7.08 -20.05
C VAL A 573 11.45 6.51 -18.83
N VAL A 574 12.39 5.60 -19.08
CA VAL A 574 13.25 4.99 -18.07
C VAL A 574 14.72 5.25 -18.43
N GLU A 575 15.51 5.72 -17.48
CA GLU A 575 16.97 5.81 -17.60
C GLU A 575 17.62 4.80 -16.65
N LEU A 576 18.56 4.03 -17.17
CA LEU A 576 19.37 3.11 -16.36
C LEU A 576 20.83 3.51 -16.47
N VAL A 577 21.53 3.51 -15.34
CA VAL A 577 22.94 3.87 -15.25
C VAL A 577 23.67 2.77 -14.49
N ASN A 578 24.71 2.20 -15.08
CA ASN A 578 25.67 1.35 -14.40
C ASN A 578 26.87 2.19 -13.96
N LEU A 579 26.98 2.43 -12.65
CA LEU A 579 28.04 3.19 -12.02
C LEU A 579 29.32 2.36 -11.83
N GLY A 580 29.22 1.03 -11.95
CA GLY A 580 30.32 0.09 -11.72
C GLY A 580 31.12 -0.22 -12.99
N GLY A 581 32.30 -0.80 -12.81
CA GLY A 581 33.17 -1.23 -13.92
C GLY A 581 32.80 -2.58 -14.55
N ALA A 582 32.00 -3.39 -13.86
CA ALA A 582 31.54 -4.70 -14.35
C ALA A 582 30.26 -4.54 -15.20
N ALA A 583 30.11 -5.37 -16.23
CA ALA A 583 28.85 -5.45 -16.96
C ALA A 583 27.75 -6.04 -16.07
N ARG A 584 26.51 -5.61 -16.30
CA ARG A 584 25.29 -6.04 -15.62
C ARG A 584 24.23 -6.41 -16.64
N SER A 585 23.39 -7.37 -16.28
CA SER A 585 22.19 -7.73 -17.03
C SER A 585 20.98 -7.61 -16.13
N LEU A 586 19.90 -7.04 -16.64
CA LEU A 586 18.64 -6.96 -15.92
C LEU A 586 17.45 -7.26 -16.81
N LEU A 587 16.40 -7.78 -16.17
CA LEU A 587 15.09 -7.91 -16.75
C LEU A 587 14.22 -6.73 -16.30
N VAL A 588 13.56 -6.07 -17.24
CA VAL A 588 12.54 -5.07 -16.95
C VAL A 588 11.17 -5.74 -17.08
N GLN A 589 10.39 -5.67 -16.02
CA GLN A 589 9.02 -6.16 -15.96
C GLN A 589 8.05 -4.96 -15.93
N ALA A 590 7.00 -5.03 -16.73
CA ALA A 590 5.90 -4.07 -16.72
C ALA A 590 4.80 -4.53 -15.74
N GLY A 591 4.50 -3.70 -14.74
CA GLY A 591 3.59 -4.07 -13.65
C GLY A 591 4.27 -4.88 -12.54
N SER A 592 3.65 -4.97 -11.37
CA SER A 592 4.15 -5.80 -10.26
C SER A 592 3.89 -7.28 -10.49
N PHE A 593 2.81 -7.59 -11.17
CA PHE A 593 2.27 -8.92 -11.39
C PHE A 593 2.34 -9.33 -12.88
N ALA A 594 3.25 -8.70 -13.63
CA ALA A 594 3.43 -8.85 -15.07
C ALA A 594 2.14 -8.60 -15.88
N GLU A 595 1.26 -7.75 -15.35
CA GLU A 595 -0.07 -7.52 -15.88
C GLU A 595 -0.10 -6.43 -16.97
N HIS A 596 0.95 -5.62 -17.07
CA HIS A 596 1.08 -4.62 -18.13
C HIS A 596 1.82 -5.21 -19.34
N HIS A 597 1.55 -4.71 -20.55
CA HIS A 597 2.26 -5.10 -21.76
C HIS A 597 3.08 -3.95 -22.31
N VAL A 598 4.35 -4.22 -22.61
CA VAL A 598 5.21 -3.32 -23.37
C VAL A 598 4.98 -3.60 -24.86
N GLY A 599 4.48 -2.60 -25.58
CA GLY A 599 4.29 -2.69 -27.04
C GLY A 599 5.62 -2.61 -27.76
N SER A 600 6.38 -1.55 -27.49
CA SER A 600 7.69 -1.29 -28.11
C SER A 600 8.62 -0.54 -27.16
N VAL A 601 9.91 -0.66 -27.42
CA VAL A 601 10.96 0.09 -26.71
C VAL A 601 11.88 0.77 -27.71
N ARG A 602 12.09 2.06 -27.50
CA ARG A 602 13.11 2.83 -28.20
C ARG A 602 14.31 3.05 -27.28
N VAL A 603 15.49 2.68 -27.77
CA VAL A 603 16.78 2.91 -27.09
C VAL A 603 17.36 4.22 -27.59
N ASP A 604 17.62 5.16 -26.67
CA ASP A 604 18.09 6.51 -26.97
C ASP A 604 17.29 7.13 -28.14
N ASP A 605 17.96 7.62 -29.17
CA ASP A 605 17.36 8.21 -30.37
C ASP A 605 17.22 7.19 -31.53
N GLY A 606 17.32 5.90 -31.21
CA GLY A 606 17.22 4.81 -32.17
C GLY A 606 15.79 4.49 -32.63
N PRO A 607 15.62 3.47 -33.48
CA PRO A 607 14.30 2.99 -33.88
C PRO A 607 13.58 2.27 -32.72
N ALA A 608 12.25 2.29 -32.74
CA ALA A 608 11.43 1.49 -31.83
C ALA A 608 11.55 0.00 -32.18
N GLN A 609 11.75 -0.84 -31.16
CA GLN A 609 11.84 -2.29 -31.27
C GLN A 609 10.60 -2.92 -30.64
N PRO A 610 9.91 -3.86 -31.32
CA PRO A 610 8.74 -4.52 -30.74
C PRO A 610 9.13 -5.42 -29.57
N VAL A 611 8.32 -5.40 -28.51
CA VAL A 611 8.44 -6.32 -27.37
C VAL A 611 7.26 -7.29 -27.35
N GLY A 612 6.04 -6.76 -27.26
CA GLY A 612 4.81 -7.55 -27.35
C GLY A 612 4.53 -8.44 -26.14
N GLY A 613 4.97 -8.01 -24.94
CA GLY A 613 4.80 -8.77 -23.70
C GLY A 613 5.19 -7.98 -22.45
N PRO A 614 5.13 -8.58 -21.26
CA PRO A 614 5.40 -7.90 -20.00
C PRO A 614 6.89 -7.73 -19.67
N TYR A 615 7.78 -8.30 -20.51
CA TYR A 615 9.21 -8.37 -20.22
C TYR A 615 10.07 -7.96 -21.42
N PHE A 616 11.20 -7.31 -21.14
CA PHE A 616 12.34 -7.18 -22.05
C PHE A 616 13.64 -7.18 -21.25
N ARG A 617 14.77 -7.46 -21.92
CA ARG A 617 16.09 -7.59 -21.28
C ARG A 617 16.95 -6.37 -21.59
N VAL A 618 17.80 -5.99 -20.65
CA VAL A 618 18.76 -4.89 -20.81
C VAL A 618 20.17 -5.36 -20.47
N GLY A 619 21.11 -5.16 -21.39
CA GLY A 619 22.54 -5.34 -21.16
C GLY A 619 23.21 -3.99 -20.90
N LEU A 620 23.88 -3.86 -19.75
CA LEU A 620 24.58 -2.64 -19.33
C LEU A 620 26.08 -2.93 -19.18
N PRO A 621 26.94 -2.53 -20.12
CA PRO A 621 28.38 -2.53 -19.90
C PRO A 621 28.77 -1.72 -18.66
N GLY A 622 29.99 -1.92 -18.16
CA GLY A 622 30.53 -1.09 -17.10
C GLY A 622 30.59 0.38 -17.50
N ASN A 623 30.26 1.29 -16.58
CA ASN A 623 30.21 2.74 -16.81
C ASN A 623 29.35 3.11 -18.03
N ALA A 624 28.14 2.57 -18.12
CA ALA A 624 27.24 2.80 -19.25
C ALA A 624 25.88 3.32 -18.80
N ARG A 625 25.19 4.01 -19.71
CA ARG A 625 23.81 4.45 -19.54
C ARG A 625 22.96 4.11 -20.75
N ILE A 626 21.66 3.97 -20.51
CA ILE A 626 20.67 3.77 -21.56
C ILE A 626 19.39 4.52 -21.19
N ARG A 627 18.84 5.26 -22.15
CA ARG A 627 17.50 5.83 -22.06
C ARG A 627 16.54 4.98 -22.87
N LEU A 628 15.44 4.58 -22.26
CA LEU A 628 14.41 3.73 -22.84
C LEU A 628 13.11 4.52 -22.91
N THR A 629 12.48 4.60 -24.07
CA THR A 629 11.10 5.07 -24.21
C THR A 629 10.20 3.90 -24.54
N LEU A 630 9.31 3.56 -23.61
CA LEU A 630 8.41 2.42 -23.68
C LEU A 630 7.04 2.89 -24.17
N THR A 631 6.38 2.13 -25.04
CA THR A 631 4.92 2.21 -25.20
C THR A 631 4.29 1.10 -24.38
N MET A 632 3.25 1.41 -23.60
CA MET A 632 2.69 0.46 -22.63
C MET A 632 1.16 0.44 -22.68
N THR A 633 0.59 -0.75 -22.55
CA THR A 633 -0.83 -0.96 -22.28
C THR A 633 -0.97 -1.54 -20.88
N LEU A 634 -1.62 -0.80 -19.98
CA LEU A 634 -1.80 -1.24 -18.60
C LEU A 634 -2.83 -2.35 -18.49
N ARG A 635 -2.55 -3.34 -17.63
CA ARG A 635 -3.44 -4.46 -17.29
C ARG A 635 -3.98 -5.20 -18.52
N ALA A 636 -3.15 -5.35 -19.54
CA ALA A 636 -3.48 -6.11 -20.76
C ALA A 636 -3.29 -7.63 -20.59
N GLY A 637 -2.48 -8.04 -19.60
CA GLY A 637 -2.24 -9.42 -19.23
C GLY A 637 -2.98 -9.84 -17.97
N ARG A 638 -3.06 -11.14 -17.72
CA ARG A 638 -3.56 -11.68 -16.46
C ARG A 638 -2.51 -11.45 -15.37
N ALA A 639 -2.90 -10.77 -14.29
CA ALA A 639 -2.04 -10.57 -13.14
C ALA A 639 -1.71 -11.90 -12.44
N ALA A 640 -0.44 -12.11 -12.12
CA ALA A 640 0.05 -13.22 -11.31
C ALA A 640 1.30 -12.82 -10.53
N CYS A 641 1.42 -13.30 -9.29
CA CYS A 641 2.64 -13.18 -8.52
C CYS A 641 3.49 -14.43 -8.79
N ALA A 642 4.44 -14.31 -9.72
CA ALA A 642 5.30 -15.40 -10.14
C ALA A 642 6.73 -14.91 -10.37
N SER A 643 7.68 -15.83 -10.20
CA SER A 643 9.07 -15.60 -10.57
C SER A 643 9.19 -15.51 -12.10
N PRO A 644 9.86 -14.47 -12.65
CA PRO A 644 10.06 -14.39 -14.10
C PRO A 644 10.92 -15.55 -14.61
N TRP A 645 11.63 -16.27 -13.74
CA TRP A 645 12.50 -17.36 -14.16
C TRP A 645 11.77 -18.68 -14.40
N GLU A 646 10.53 -18.81 -13.95
CA GLU A 646 9.69 -19.98 -14.22
C GLU A 646 8.95 -19.89 -15.56
N THR A 647 8.88 -18.69 -16.14
CA THR A 647 8.24 -18.42 -17.44
C THR A 647 9.22 -18.50 -18.62
N ALA A 648 10.45 -18.98 -18.40
CA ALA A 648 11.54 -19.05 -19.37
C ALA A 648 11.58 -20.35 -20.18
#